data_AF-A0A8J7MA32-F1
#
_entry.id   AF-A0A8J7MA32-F1
#
_cell.length_a   1.000
_cell.length_b   1.000
_cell.length_c   1.000
_cell.angle_alpha   90.00
_cell.angle_beta   90.00
_cell.angle_gamma   90.00
#
_symmetry.space_group_name_H-M   'P 1'
#
loop_
_entity.id
_entity.type
_entity.pdbx_description
1 polymer ?
#
loop_
_entity_poly.entity_id
_entity_poly.type
_entity_poly.pdbx_seq_one_letter_code
_entity_poly.pdbx_strand_id
1 'polypeptide(L)'
;MKKALCLLLMLLACSVSGQVVINDISPSQAEAGTTGLLVTFTLPASTPPSPPVGNLPSSVTIGSLSGTSITHNSLGVITAVFDIPADEVDGAKDVVLTFSGPTFTQAGGFTVGEEVSQEVSWPNGPPSSGYNLFGPLNSTETYLMDNNKNILKTWSSEYKSGHSCYLTEKGTFMRTANTGSTAIFAGGAGGRVEEYDWDGNLIWAYDYDTADHRQHHDIEVLPNGNILMIAWEVKTLEEALAAGRDPALISEGELWPDKIIEVEPTGSYGGNIVWQWCVWDHLVQDYDASKANYGIVADHAHKINLNYTQSGNNAGIADWNHVNSVDYNAELGHIVLSVRNFSEIWVIDHKTTSAEAAGPAGDLLYRWGNPAAYNSGDTSDQQLFVQHDAQWIAKGLLGEGNIIIFNNGQGRIDGDYSSIEEITPALNEDGSYTMGQPLAPSWNYTSSVPSDFYASRISGVQRLANGNTLICEGTESYAFEVTPDGELVWDHSSSGSLFRFSRYAPDFAGFSNTELAVSQQPYAVVGTGQDQFYGNTNTISQPAIGDDFYGQDANYVSNRPVYELSPDRLTVYDYQTKLSWVKSVDQNGDGLIDTNDKVAWADIPNIVAELNAENYGGFDDWRLPSIKEIYSIIDFRGMDPSGYTGTDTSGLTPYLDRNYFDFGYGDQDAGERIIDAQFWSSSEYVSTVMNGTASAFGFNFGDGRIKGYARDNKGSGAANTMYLRLVRGNSSYGINDFADNENQTVSDFATGLMWAKDDSGFGMNWQDALAWVQEKNAENFLGFNDWRLPNAKEQHTILDYTRSPATHGTAAIDPVFNCTSIIVENGENDFPFYWTSTNHITYNGKSSSAVYHSFGTAFGYFGEQWIDVHGAGAQRSDPKYDDGTDYSEGHGPQGDSIRIDNFARLVRTSLASDDSVGDGILDAWRRKYFGGTGTTTNDQSAAAADPDGNGQTNWQEYLAMTDPTDPNSTFRAELSGDGSYYSFTFPSSSERVYTLWRSADLSEGSWQQVDGQVNLAGSDGYHVLTDPSPTDKQGFYRVEVALP
;
A
#
# COMPACT_ATOMS: atom_id res chain seq x y z
N MET A 1 -75.51 20.08 -16.02
CA MET A 1 -74.51 21.06 -15.53
C MET A 1 -74.22 20.78 -14.05
N LYS A 2 -72.93 20.83 -13.66
CA LYS A 2 -72.36 20.50 -12.34
C LYS A 2 -72.20 19.00 -11.99
N LYS A 3 -71.40 18.30 -12.80
CA LYS A 3 -70.50 17.20 -12.40
C LYS A 3 -69.28 17.19 -13.33
N ALA A 4 -68.50 18.28 -13.30
CA ALA A 4 -67.29 18.45 -14.10
C ALA A 4 -66.32 19.45 -13.42
N LEU A 5 -66.19 19.41 -12.10
CA LEU A 5 -65.28 20.30 -11.36
C LEU A 5 -64.73 19.67 -10.06
N CYS A 6 -64.35 18.40 -10.13
CA CYS A 6 -63.53 17.73 -9.11
C CYS A 6 -62.45 16.82 -9.74
N LEU A 7 -62.16 17.01 -11.03
CA LEU A 7 -61.11 16.28 -11.77
C LEU A 7 -60.09 17.24 -12.41
N LEU A 8 -59.85 18.39 -11.78
CA LEU A 8 -58.96 19.43 -12.31
C LEU A 8 -58.18 20.14 -11.18
N LEU A 9 -57.55 19.35 -10.30
CA LEU A 9 -56.62 19.86 -9.27
C LEU A 9 -55.41 18.94 -9.01
N MET A 10 -55.11 17.98 -9.89
CA MET A 10 -53.85 17.21 -9.89
C MET A 10 -53.33 16.97 -11.32
N LEU A 11 -53.36 18.02 -12.15
CA LEU A 11 -52.66 18.06 -13.44
C LEU A 11 -51.70 19.24 -13.43
N LEU A 12 -50.60 19.06 -12.70
CA LEU A 12 -49.33 19.76 -12.87
C LEU A 12 -48.22 18.76 -12.52
N ALA A 13 -48.25 17.61 -13.20
CA ALA A 13 -47.03 16.85 -13.42
C ALA A 13 -46.31 17.55 -14.57
N CYS A 14 -45.29 18.35 -14.26
CA CYS A 14 -44.22 18.58 -15.20
C CYS A 14 -43.68 17.20 -15.60
N SER A 15 -43.73 16.89 -16.88
CA SER A 15 -42.93 15.83 -17.49
C SER A 15 -41.47 16.23 -17.38
N VAL A 16 -40.78 15.77 -16.34
CA VAL A 16 -39.32 15.61 -16.39
C VAL A 16 -39.11 14.18 -16.87
N SER A 17 -38.73 14.02 -18.14
CA SER A 17 -38.18 12.75 -18.61
C SER A 17 -36.83 12.57 -17.90
N GLY A 18 -36.77 11.69 -16.90
CA GLY A 18 -35.49 11.23 -16.36
C GLY A 18 -34.74 10.53 -17.49
N GLN A 19 -33.61 11.11 -17.92
CA GLN A 19 -32.65 10.42 -18.76
C GLN A 19 -31.96 9.37 -17.88
N VAL A 20 -31.89 8.12 -18.34
CA VAL A 20 -31.29 7.00 -17.60
C VAL A 20 -29.78 7.03 -17.85
N VAL A 21 -28.97 7.07 -16.78
CA VAL A 21 -27.52 7.30 -16.85
C VAL A 21 -26.78 5.97 -16.67
N ILE A 22 -25.64 5.81 -17.36
CA ILE A 22 -24.67 4.72 -17.15
C ILE A 22 -24.00 4.97 -15.79
N ASN A 23 -23.82 3.94 -14.96
CA ASN A 23 -23.25 4.08 -13.61
C ASN A 23 -21.76 4.35 -13.66
N ASP A 24 -21.05 3.61 -14.52
CA ASP A 24 -19.60 3.67 -14.60
C ASP A 24 -19.09 3.26 -15.99
N ILE A 25 -17.91 3.79 -16.36
CA ILE A 25 -17.24 3.59 -17.65
C ILE A 25 -15.75 3.40 -17.40
N SER A 26 -15.19 2.24 -17.77
CA SER A 26 -13.78 1.92 -17.52
C SER A 26 -13.09 1.27 -18.74
N PRO A 27 -11.98 1.84 -19.24
CA PRO A 27 -11.48 3.17 -18.90
C PRO A 27 -12.49 4.25 -19.35
N SER A 28 -12.54 5.39 -18.64
CA SER A 28 -13.38 6.54 -19.01
C SER A 28 -12.68 7.50 -19.99
N GLN A 29 -11.47 7.19 -20.44
CA GLN A 29 -10.72 8.04 -21.36
C GLN A 29 -9.72 7.25 -22.21
N ALA A 30 -9.29 7.82 -23.34
CA ALA A 30 -8.15 7.32 -24.12
C ALA A 30 -7.64 8.38 -25.11
N GLU A 31 -6.39 8.24 -25.55
CA GLU A 31 -5.77 9.12 -26.54
C GLU A 31 -6.33 8.91 -27.95
N ALA A 32 -6.33 9.98 -28.75
CA ALA A 32 -6.59 9.89 -30.17
C ALA A 32 -5.55 8.98 -30.86
N GLY A 33 -6.00 8.01 -31.66
CA GLY A 33 -5.14 7.01 -32.31
C GLY A 33 -5.11 5.65 -31.62
N THR A 34 -5.73 5.50 -30.45
CA THR A 34 -5.83 4.22 -29.74
C THR A 34 -6.63 3.19 -30.54
N THR A 35 -6.05 2.01 -30.81
CA THR A 35 -6.75 0.91 -31.50
C THR A 35 -7.01 -0.26 -30.54
N GLY A 36 -8.16 -0.94 -30.70
CA GLY A 36 -8.52 -2.10 -29.90
C GLY A 36 -8.89 -1.81 -28.44
N LEU A 37 -9.31 -0.58 -28.11
CA LEU A 37 -9.64 -0.16 -26.75
C LEU A 37 -10.87 -0.91 -26.22
N LEU A 38 -10.68 -1.80 -25.25
CA LEU A 38 -11.78 -2.44 -24.54
C LEU A 38 -12.36 -1.47 -23.48
N VAL A 39 -13.60 -1.06 -23.66
CA VAL A 39 -14.33 -0.20 -22.72
C VAL A 39 -15.47 -0.98 -22.07
N THR A 40 -15.56 -0.86 -20.76
CA THR A 40 -16.53 -1.49 -19.88
C THR A 40 -17.57 -0.46 -19.44
N PHE A 41 -18.85 -0.80 -19.47
CA PHE A 41 -19.96 0.07 -19.08
C PHE A 41 -20.86 -0.65 -18.08
N THR A 42 -21.12 -0.01 -16.95
CA THR A 42 -21.96 -0.58 -15.89
C THR A 42 -23.34 0.10 -15.90
N LEU A 43 -24.43 -0.69 -15.96
CA LEU A 43 -25.80 -0.16 -15.97
C LEU A 43 -26.40 -0.04 -14.55
N PRO A 44 -27.34 0.92 -14.32
CA PRO A 44 -28.02 1.07 -13.03
C PRO A 44 -28.95 -0.10 -12.68
N ALA A 45 -29.08 -0.38 -11.39
CA ALA A 45 -29.78 -1.55 -10.86
C ALA A 45 -31.33 -1.46 -10.90
N SER A 46 -31.98 -0.30 -11.08
CA SER A 46 -33.44 -0.27 -11.35
C SER A 46 -34.07 1.01 -11.93
N THR A 47 -34.80 0.79 -13.05
CA THR A 47 -35.88 1.53 -13.74
C THR A 47 -35.63 2.80 -14.58
N PRO A 48 -36.21 2.86 -15.82
CA PRO A 48 -37.01 1.82 -16.49
C PRO A 48 -36.12 0.71 -17.09
N PRO A 49 -36.66 -0.51 -17.33
CA PRO A 49 -36.01 -1.79 -17.02
C PRO A 49 -34.65 -1.99 -17.69
N SER A 50 -33.65 -2.41 -16.92
CA SER A 50 -32.37 -2.90 -17.43
C SER A 50 -32.61 -4.12 -18.33
N PRO A 51 -31.97 -4.17 -19.51
CA PRO A 51 -32.16 -5.26 -20.45
C PRO A 51 -31.74 -6.58 -19.82
N PRO A 52 -32.45 -7.70 -20.09
CA PRO A 52 -32.10 -8.99 -19.51
C PRO A 52 -30.64 -9.36 -19.79
N VAL A 53 -29.97 -9.92 -18.79
CA VAL A 53 -28.63 -10.49 -18.87
C VAL A 53 -28.45 -11.32 -20.14
N GLY A 54 -27.37 -11.07 -20.88
CA GLY A 54 -27.05 -11.77 -22.13
C GLY A 54 -27.71 -11.21 -23.40
N ASN A 55 -28.66 -10.26 -23.29
CA ASN A 55 -29.06 -9.47 -24.46
C ASN A 55 -28.01 -8.40 -24.73
N LEU A 56 -27.40 -8.46 -25.91
CA LEU A 56 -26.46 -7.44 -26.34
C LEU A 56 -27.20 -6.14 -26.72
N PRO A 57 -26.63 -4.96 -26.42
CA PRO A 57 -27.12 -3.73 -27.01
C PRO A 57 -27.01 -3.81 -28.54
N SER A 58 -28.00 -3.24 -29.24
CA SER A 58 -27.96 -3.07 -30.69
C SER A 58 -26.87 -2.08 -31.13
N SER A 59 -26.44 -1.17 -30.26
CA SER A 59 -25.27 -0.32 -30.48
C SER A 59 -24.69 0.23 -29.17
N VAL A 60 -23.36 0.41 -29.15
CA VAL A 60 -22.60 1.09 -28.09
C VAL A 60 -21.78 2.18 -28.78
N THR A 61 -21.90 3.44 -28.37
CA THR A 61 -21.17 4.56 -28.99
C THR A 61 -20.50 5.47 -27.99
N ILE A 62 -19.31 5.98 -28.35
CA ILE A 62 -18.61 7.08 -27.69
C ILE A 62 -18.59 8.25 -28.69
N GLY A 63 -19.37 9.29 -28.48
CA GLY A 63 -19.57 10.36 -29.46
C GLY A 63 -20.08 9.81 -30.79
N SER A 64 -19.31 9.98 -31.88
CA SER A 64 -19.58 9.39 -33.19
C SER A 64 -18.94 8.00 -33.41
N LEU A 65 -18.13 7.52 -32.47
CA LEU A 65 -17.43 6.23 -32.54
C LEU A 65 -18.36 5.08 -32.20
N SER A 66 -18.27 3.97 -32.93
CA SER A 66 -19.09 2.77 -32.72
C SER A 66 -18.26 1.62 -32.17
N GLY A 67 -18.70 1.04 -31.06
CA GLY A 67 -18.07 -0.11 -30.42
C GLY A 67 -18.34 -1.42 -31.18
N THR A 68 -17.36 -2.30 -31.17
CA THR A 68 -17.39 -3.66 -31.75
C THR A 68 -17.20 -4.72 -30.65
N SER A 69 -17.27 -6.01 -30.99
CA SER A 69 -17.04 -7.11 -30.03
C SER A 69 -17.83 -6.99 -28.73
N ILE A 70 -19.09 -6.55 -28.84
CA ILE A 70 -19.94 -6.21 -27.70
C ILE A 70 -20.27 -7.47 -26.90
N THR A 71 -20.03 -7.45 -25.60
CA THR A 71 -20.50 -8.48 -24.65
C THR A 71 -21.38 -7.87 -23.56
N HIS A 72 -22.23 -8.66 -22.94
CA HIS A 72 -23.05 -8.26 -21.78
C HIS A 72 -23.13 -9.45 -20.82
N ASN A 73 -22.52 -9.33 -19.64
CA ASN A 73 -22.44 -10.40 -18.67
C ASN A 73 -23.62 -10.38 -17.67
N SER A 74 -23.61 -11.31 -16.71
CA SER A 74 -24.65 -11.46 -15.69
C SER A 74 -24.72 -10.35 -14.64
N LEU A 75 -23.70 -9.50 -14.56
CA LEU A 75 -23.58 -8.42 -13.59
C LEU A 75 -24.06 -7.07 -14.15
N GLY A 76 -24.74 -7.06 -15.31
CA GLY A 76 -25.18 -5.82 -15.96
C GLY A 76 -24.04 -5.02 -16.59
N VAL A 77 -22.88 -5.65 -16.77
CA VAL A 77 -21.67 -5.06 -17.34
C VAL A 77 -21.61 -5.36 -18.84
N ILE A 78 -21.45 -4.30 -19.63
CA ILE A 78 -21.30 -4.36 -21.08
C ILE A 78 -19.86 -4.04 -21.41
N THR A 79 -19.22 -4.84 -22.26
CA THR A 79 -17.92 -4.46 -22.84
C THR A 79 -18.07 -4.21 -24.33
N ALA A 80 -17.29 -3.28 -24.88
CA ALA A 80 -17.18 -3.08 -26.32
C ALA A 80 -15.78 -2.56 -26.68
N VAL A 81 -15.30 -2.93 -27.86
CA VAL A 81 -13.99 -2.56 -28.38
C VAL A 81 -14.11 -1.36 -29.32
N PHE A 82 -13.33 -0.32 -29.09
CA PHE A 82 -13.31 0.92 -29.88
C PHE A 82 -11.94 1.15 -30.53
N ASP A 83 -11.97 1.70 -31.74
CA ASP A 83 -10.81 2.35 -32.35
C ASP A 83 -11.05 3.86 -32.33
N ILE A 84 -10.16 4.61 -31.71
CA ILE A 84 -10.20 6.08 -31.65
C ILE A 84 -9.31 6.60 -32.78
N PRO A 85 -9.87 7.29 -33.81
CA PRO A 85 -9.08 7.85 -34.89
C PRO A 85 -8.02 8.83 -34.38
N ALA A 86 -6.86 8.87 -35.04
CA ALA A 86 -5.78 9.82 -34.71
C ALA A 86 -6.17 11.29 -34.95
N ASP A 87 -7.23 11.55 -35.71
CA ASP A 87 -7.82 12.87 -35.95
C ASP A 87 -9.10 13.13 -35.14
N GLU A 88 -9.42 12.26 -34.18
CA GLU A 88 -10.56 12.47 -33.29
C GLU A 88 -10.32 13.71 -32.41
N VAL A 89 -11.34 14.57 -32.30
CA VAL A 89 -11.21 15.85 -31.58
C VAL A 89 -11.20 15.60 -30.08
N ASP A 90 -10.24 16.16 -29.37
CA ASP A 90 -10.17 16.08 -27.91
C ASP A 90 -11.41 16.66 -27.22
N GLY A 91 -11.73 16.11 -26.04
CA GLY A 91 -12.79 16.54 -25.16
C GLY A 91 -13.77 15.43 -24.81
N ALA A 92 -14.68 15.76 -23.89
CA ALA A 92 -15.70 14.85 -23.39
C ALA A 92 -16.69 14.44 -24.49
N LYS A 93 -16.97 13.14 -24.57
CA LYS A 93 -17.86 12.49 -25.53
C LYS A 93 -19.01 11.83 -24.77
N ASP A 94 -20.20 11.97 -25.32
CA ASP A 94 -21.38 11.29 -24.80
C ASP A 94 -21.29 9.80 -25.07
N VAL A 95 -21.65 8.98 -24.08
CA VAL A 95 -21.74 7.53 -24.24
C VAL A 95 -23.19 7.12 -24.34
N VAL A 96 -23.51 6.28 -25.34
CA VAL A 96 -24.88 5.81 -25.57
C VAL A 96 -24.89 4.29 -25.77
N LEU A 97 -25.68 3.60 -24.95
CA LEU A 97 -25.98 2.18 -25.07
C LEU A 97 -27.44 2.03 -25.50
N THR A 98 -27.67 1.48 -26.69
CA THR A 98 -29.02 1.30 -27.23
C THR A 98 -29.36 -0.18 -27.30
N PHE A 99 -30.45 -0.59 -26.66
CA PHE A 99 -31.02 -1.94 -26.76
C PHE A 99 -32.25 -1.94 -27.67
N SER A 100 -32.80 -3.12 -27.95
CA SER A 100 -34.11 -3.26 -28.61
C SER A 100 -35.31 -2.72 -27.80
N GLY A 101 -35.04 -2.06 -26.67
CA GLY A 101 -35.98 -1.40 -25.76
C GLY A 101 -35.42 -0.08 -25.19
N PRO A 102 -34.78 -0.09 -24.00
CA PRO A 102 -34.23 1.13 -23.37
C PRO A 102 -32.95 1.65 -24.04
N THR A 103 -32.71 2.95 -23.90
CA THR A 103 -31.45 3.61 -24.25
C THR A 103 -30.87 4.23 -22.98
N PHE A 104 -29.60 3.96 -22.70
CA PHE A 104 -28.84 4.56 -21.61
C PHE A 104 -27.88 5.59 -22.20
N THR A 105 -27.77 6.75 -21.55
CA THR A 105 -26.93 7.84 -22.04
C THR A 105 -26.21 8.51 -20.89
N GLN A 106 -24.91 8.72 -21.03
CA GLN A 106 -24.11 9.53 -20.12
C GLN A 106 -23.43 10.65 -20.91
N ALA A 107 -23.82 11.89 -20.64
CA ALA A 107 -23.25 13.04 -21.31
C ALA A 107 -21.81 13.27 -20.82
N GLY A 108 -20.86 13.41 -21.74
CA GLY A 108 -19.43 13.53 -21.41
C GLY A 108 -18.86 12.34 -20.64
N GLY A 109 -19.43 11.14 -20.75
CA GLY A 109 -19.03 9.95 -20.00
C GLY A 109 -17.70 9.32 -20.43
N PHE A 110 -17.11 9.77 -21.55
CA PHE A 110 -15.81 9.29 -22.00
C PHE A 110 -14.98 10.44 -22.60
N THR A 111 -13.72 10.59 -22.23
CA THR A 111 -12.86 11.69 -22.71
C THR A 111 -11.84 11.21 -23.74
N VAL A 112 -11.72 11.93 -24.86
CA VAL A 112 -10.60 11.75 -25.80
C VAL A 112 -9.57 12.85 -25.53
N GLY A 113 -8.31 12.52 -25.29
CA GLY A 113 -7.22 13.49 -25.02
C GLY A 113 -6.31 13.14 -23.84
N GLU A 114 -5.24 13.90 -23.63
CA GLU A 114 -4.23 13.70 -22.55
C GLU A 114 -4.81 13.87 -21.14
N GLU A 115 -4.21 13.15 -20.18
CA GLU A 115 -4.60 13.05 -18.78
C GLU A 115 -4.87 14.42 -18.12
N VAL A 116 -6.10 14.63 -17.64
CA VAL A 116 -6.32 15.48 -16.47
C VAL A 116 -6.36 14.53 -15.29
N SER A 117 -5.32 14.51 -14.46
CA SER A 117 -5.32 13.74 -13.21
C SER A 117 -6.45 14.25 -12.31
N GLN A 118 -7.64 13.66 -12.41
CA GLN A 118 -8.68 13.83 -11.40
C GLN A 118 -8.39 12.87 -10.27
N GLU A 119 -8.25 13.44 -9.08
CA GLU A 119 -8.25 12.75 -7.80
C GLU A 119 -9.32 11.67 -7.81
N VAL A 120 -8.94 10.42 -7.55
CA VAL A 120 -9.91 9.42 -7.14
C VAL A 120 -10.46 9.90 -5.80
N SER A 121 -11.62 10.54 -5.83
CA SER A 121 -12.32 10.92 -4.61
C SER A 121 -12.80 9.63 -3.96
N TRP A 122 -12.26 9.31 -2.80
CA TRP A 122 -12.78 8.25 -1.93
C TRP A 122 -13.66 8.91 -0.87
N PRO A 123 -14.95 9.19 -1.16
CA PRO A 123 -15.82 9.90 -0.21
C PRO A 123 -15.90 9.21 1.15
N ASN A 124 -15.54 7.93 1.24
CA ASN A 124 -15.57 7.11 2.45
C ASN A 124 -14.24 6.38 2.75
N GLY A 125 -13.11 6.87 2.22
CA GLY A 125 -11.74 6.41 2.56
C GLY A 125 -11.09 5.49 1.51
N PRO A 126 -9.75 5.51 1.38
CA PRO A 126 -9.03 4.70 0.41
C PRO A 126 -9.01 3.20 0.83
N PRO A 127 -8.74 2.28 -0.11
CA PRO A 127 -8.45 0.91 0.25
C PRO A 127 -7.21 0.80 1.14
N SER A 128 -7.22 -0.18 2.05
CA SER A 128 -6.17 -0.45 3.03
C SER A 128 -4.89 -0.81 2.30
N SER A 129 -3.80 -0.10 2.56
CA SER A 129 -2.53 -0.49 1.97
C SER A 129 -2.01 -1.80 2.56
N GLY A 130 -1.22 -2.49 1.76
CA GLY A 130 -0.59 -3.72 2.17
C GLY A 130 -0.20 -4.58 0.99
N TYR A 131 0.24 -5.78 1.32
CA TYR A 131 0.64 -6.81 0.40
C TYR A 131 -0.29 -8.00 0.54
N ASN A 132 -0.80 -8.45 -0.59
CA ASN A 132 -1.84 -9.44 -0.73
C ASN A 132 -1.22 -10.82 -0.99
N LEU A 133 -1.35 -11.73 -0.04
CA LEU A 133 -0.88 -13.11 -0.14
C LEU A 133 -2.02 -14.03 -0.58
N PHE A 134 -1.79 -14.82 -1.62
CA PHE A 134 -2.76 -15.81 -2.08
C PHE A 134 -2.11 -16.96 -2.86
N GLY A 135 -2.66 -18.16 -2.69
CA GLY A 135 -2.23 -19.37 -3.39
C GLY A 135 -3.40 -20.01 -4.13
N PRO A 136 -3.45 -19.97 -5.48
CA PRO A 136 -4.52 -20.60 -6.23
C PRO A 136 -4.63 -22.11 -5.96
N LEU A 137 -5.85 -22.61 -5.84
CA LEU A 137 -6.09 -24.04 -5.67
C LEU A 137 -5.52 -24.82 -6.86
N ASN A 138 -4.99 -26.01 -6.57
CA ASN A 138 -4.28 -26.86 -7.54
C ASN A 138 -3.00 -26.29 -8.14
N SER A 139 -2.52 -25.13 -7.67
CA SER A 139 -1.24 -24.55 -8.07
C SER A 139 -0.08 -25.05 -7.19
N THR A 140 1.12 -25.10 -7.75
CA THR A 140 2.38 -25.21 -7.02
C THR A 140 2.89 -23.86 -6.53
N GLU A 141 2.33 -22.77 -7.05
CA GLU A 141 2.78 -21.40 -6.80
C GLU A 141 1.92 -20.69 -5.75
N THR A 142 2.55 -19.78 -5.01
CA THR A 142 1.89 -18.81 -4.12
C THR A 142 2.49 -17.43 -4.36
N TYR A 143 1.65 -16.40 -4.31
CA TYR A 143 2.00 -15.05 -4.74
C TYR A 143 1.83 -14.04 -3.61
N LEU A 144 2.72 -13.05 -3.58
CA LEU A 144 2.56 -11.80 -2.85
C LEU A 144 2.41 -10.66 -3.86
N MET A 145 1.38 -9.84 -3.71
CA MET A 145 0.99 -8.82 -4.67
C MET A 145 0.71 -7.48 -4.00
N ASP A 146 1.19 -6.37 -4.55
CA ASP A 146 0.81 -5.04 -4.05
C ASP A 146 -0.64 -4.66 -4.43
N ASN A 147 -1.13 -3.52 -3.91
CA ASN A 147 -2.47 -3.05 -4.25
C ASN A 147 -2.61 -2.54 -5.69
N ASN A 148 -1.49 -2.28 -6.38
CA ASN A 148 -1.44 -1.94 -7.81
C ASN A 148 -1.47 -3.19 -8.70
N LYS A 149 -1.63 -4.37 -8.11
CA LYS A 149 -1.73 -5.68 -8.77
C LYS A 149 -0.41 -6.17 -9.37
N ASN A 150 0.73 -5.62 -8.92
CA ASN A 150 2.05 -6.12 -9.26
C ASN A 150 2.40 -7.31 -8.35
N ILE A 151 2.81 -8.43 -8.95
CA ILE A 151 3.36 -9.56 -8.20
C ILE A 151 4.77 -9.20 -7.76
N LEU A 152 4.98 -9.11 -6.45
CA LEU A 152 6.27 -8.78 -5.84
C LEU A 152 7.10 -10.03 -5.56
N LYS A 153 6.44 -11.12 -5.15
CA LYS A 153 7.10 -12.37 -4.80
C LYS A 153 6.28 -13.56 -5.24
N THR A 154 6.98 -14.61 -5.67
CA THR A 154 6.41 -15.93 -5.94
C THR A 154 7.20 -16.97 -5.17
N TRP A 155 6.50 -17.89 -4.50
CA TRP A 155 7.08 -19.09 -3.89
C TRP A 155 6.55 -20.33 -4.60
N SER A 156 7.46 -21.26 -4.94
CA SER A 156 7.14 -22.51 -5.64
C SER A 156 7.31 -23.72 -4.71
N SER A 157 6.37 -24.66 -4.79
CA SER A 157 6.42 -25.95 -4.09
C SER A 157 6.43 -27.12 -5.09
N GLU A 158 7.00 -28.26 -4.69
CA GLU A 158 6.85 -29.51 -5.45
C GLU A 158 5.42 -30.08 -5.35
N TYR A 159 4.61 -29.56 -4.42
CA TYR A 159 3.26 -30.02 -4.13
C TYR A 159 2.22 -28.98 -4.50
N LYS A 160 1.03 -29.47 -4.89
CA LYS A 160 -0.13 -28.60 -5.05
C LYS A 160 -0.56 -28.02 -3.71
N SER A 161 -1.17 -26.84 -3.73
CA SER A 161 -1.72 -26.18 -2.53
C SER A 161 -2.60 -27.14 -1.72
N GLY A 162 -2.32 -27.21 -0.42
CA GLY A 162 -3.17 -27.82 0.60
C GLY A 162 -4.23 -26.86 1.15
N HIS A 163 -4.40 -25.71 0.47
CA HIS A 163 -5.36 -24.62 0.66
C HIS A 163 -4.78 -23.37 1.34
N SER A 164 -4.25 -23.47 2.55
CA SER A 164 -3.87 -22.30 3.35
C SER A 164 -2.40 -21.90 3.19
N CYS A 165 -2.14 -20.59 3.27
CA CYS A 165 -0.81 -19.99 3.18
C CYS A 165 -0.70 -18.74 4.06
N TYR A 166 0.49 -18.53 4.64
CA TYR A 166 0.75 -17.52 5.68
C TYR A 166 2.13 -16.88 5.47
N LEU A 167 2.24 -15.59 5.79
CA LEU A 167 3.52 -14.97 6.14
C LEU A 167 3.66 -14.96 7.67
N THR A 168 4.84 -15.32 8.17
CA THR A 168 5.14 -15.31 9.60
C THR A 168 5.89 -14.03 9.98
N GLU A 169 5.82 -13.64 11.26
CA GLU A 169 6.58 -12.50 11.79
C GLU A 169 8.11 -12.69 11.70
N LYS A 170 8.59 -13.91 11.44
CA LYS A 170 10.02 -14.20 11.20
C LYS A 170 10.48 -13.83 9.79
N GLY A 171 9.55 -13.43 8.91
CA GLY A 171 9.81 -13.19 7.49
C GLY A 171 9.91 -14.45 6.65
N THR A 172 9.33 -15.55 7.13
CA THR A 172 9.20 -16.81 6.41
C THR A 172 7.80 -16.96 5.82
N PHE A 173 7.70 -17.78 4.79
CA PHE A 173 6.44 -18.13 4.12
C PHE A 173 6.05 -19.56 4.47
N MET A 174 4.85 -19.78 4.98
CA MET A 174 4.33 -21.10 5.34
C MET A 174 3.11 -21.45 4.49
N ARG A 175 2.98 -22.72 4.09
CA ARG A 175 1.81 -23.21 3.37
C ARG A 175 1.49 -24.65 3.70
N THR A 176 0.23 -24.99 3.53
CA THR A 176 -0.21 -26.38 3.45
C THR A 176 -0.01 -26.92 2.02
N ALA A 177 0.21 -28.23 1.90
CA ALA A 177 0.48 -28.91 0.66
C ALA A 177 -0.27 -30.25 0.57
N ASN A 178 -0.72 -30.59 -0.63
CA ASN A 178 -1.38 -31.85 -0.93
C ASN A 178 -0.35 -32.88 -1.40
N THR A 179 -0.17 -33.93 -0.60
CA THR A 179 0.75 -35.05 -0.84
C THR A 179 0.36 -35.96 -2.01
N GLY A 180 -0.84 -35.80 -2.56
CA GLY A 180 -1.41 -36.67 -3.59
C GLY A 180 -1.98 -38.00 -3.06
N SER A 181 -1.97 -38.22 -1.74
CA SER A 181 -2.57 -39.39 -1.10
C SER A 181 -4.07 -39.51 -1.41
N THR A 182 -4.56 -40.75 -1.48
CA THR A 182 -5.99 -41.06 -1.65
C THR A 182 -6.52 -41.96 -0.54
N ALA A 183 -5.77 -42.13 0.56
CA ALA A 183 -6.20 -42.98 1.68
C ALA A 183 -7.38 -42.36 2.44
N ILE A 184 -7.29 -41.06 2.71
CA ILE A 184 -8.36 -40.22 3.27
C ILE A 184 -8.50 -39.04 2.31
N PHE A 185 -9.66 -38.85 1.67
CA PHE A 185 -9.82 -37.86 0.61
C PHE A 185 -11.22 -37.24 0.58
N ALA A 186 -11.27 -35.93 0.80
CA ALA A 186 -12.42 -35.08 0.59
C ALA A 186 -11.94 -33.68 0.13
N GLY A 187 -12.87 -32.73 -0.05
CA GLY A 187 -12.50 -31.32 -0.24
C GLY A 187 -11.65 -30.83 0.94
N GLY A 188 -10.56 -30.11 0.67
CA GLY A 188 -9.62 -29.70 1.72
C GLY A 188 -8.35 -30.53 1.82
N ALA A 189 -8.27 -31.68 1.15
CA ALA A 189 -7.19 -32.63 1.34
C ALA A 189 -5.80 -32.00 1.19
N GLY A 190 -5.03 -31.98 2.29
CA GLY A 190 -3.65 -31.55 2.33
C GLY A 190 -2.76 -32.76 2.64
N GLY A 191 -2.14 -32.76 3.80
CA GLY A 191 -1.30 -33.85 4.30
C GLY A 191 0.12 -33.42 4.62
N ARG A 192 0.49 -32.19 4.25
CA ARG A 192 1.82 -31.62 4.46
C ARG A 192 1.75 -30.15 4.82
N VAL A 193 2.68 -29.68 5.65
CA VAL A 193 2.97 -28.26 5.87
C VAL A 193 4.42 -28.00 5.47
N GLU A 194 4.66 -26.88 4.82
CA GLU A 194 5.96 -26.44 4.33
C GLU A 194 6.23 -25.01 4.79
N GLU A 195 7.46 -24.74 5.20
CA GLU A 195 7.96 -23.41 5.50
C GLU A 195 9.18 -23.12 4.62
N TYR A 196 9.17 -21.93 4.04
CA TYR A 196 10.18 -21.41 3.14
C TYR A 196 10.78 -20.13 3.72
N ASP A 197 12.06 -19.91 3.49
CA ASP A 197 12.63 -18.59 3.68
C ASP A 197 12.13 -17.60 2.60
N TRP A 198 12.49 -16.33 2.76
CA TRP A 198 12.08 -15.29 1.82
C TRP A 198 12.56 -15.57 0.39
N ASP A 199 13.75 -16.16 0.23
CA ASP A 199 14.35 -16.43 -1.09
C ASP A 199 13.66 -17.61 -1.81
N GLY A 200 12.85 -18.38 -1.10
CA GLY A 200 12.10 -19.51 -1.65
C GLY A 200 12.77 -20.86 -1.40
N ASN A 201 13.74 -20.93 -0.50
CA ASN A 201 14.31 -22.21 -0.07
C ASN A 201 13.41 -22.86 0.97
N LEU A 202 13.10 -24.15 0.78
CA LEU A 202 12.38 -24.94 1.78
C LEU A 202 13.27 -25.15 3.02
N ILE A 203 12.85 -24.61 4.16
CA ILE A 203 13.60 -24.65 5.42
C ILE A 203 13.02 -25.64 6.43
N TRP A 204 11.72 -25.92 6.33
CA TRP A 204 11.06 -26.93 7.17
C TRP A 204 9.86 -27.57 6.46
N ALA A 205 9.57 -28.82 6.77
CA ALA A 205 8.34 -29.47 6.37
C ALA A 205 7.88 -30.55 7.35
N TYR A 206 6.58 -30.84 7.36
CA TYR A 206 5.99 -31.91 8.15
C TYR A 206 4.85 -32.60 7.41
N ASP A 207 4.98 -33.91 7.23
CA ASP A 207 3.91 -34.74 6.65
C ASP A 207 3.07 -35.34 7.79
N TYR A 208 1.77 -35.08 7.75
CA TYR A 208 0.77 -35.67 8.64
C TYR A 208 -0.30 -36.37 7.80
N ASP A 209 0.10 -37.45 7.15
CA ASP A 209 -0.69 -38.19 6.16
C ASP A 209 -0.38 -39.69 6.24
N THR A 210 -1.33 -40.45 6.78
CA THR A 210 -1.29 -41.90 6.88
C THR A 210 -2.67 -42.49 6.56
N ALA A 211 -2.81 -43.82 6.63
CA ALA A 211 -4.12 -44.45 6.49
C ALA A 211 -5.09 -44.13 7.63
N ASP A 212 -4.60 -43.66 8.79
CA ASP A 212 -5.40 -43.44 9.98
C ASP A 212 -5.69 -41.96 10.25
N HIS A 213 -4.97 -41.03 9.61
CA HIS A 213 -5.16 -39.59 9.77
C HIS A 213 -4.56 -38.79 8.62
N ARG A 214 -5.09 -37.59 8.36
CA ARG A 214 -4.57 -36.69 7.34
C ARG A 214 -4.85 -35.22 7.66
N GLN A 215 -3.84 -34.35 7.55
CA GLN A 215 -4.02 -32.89 7.61
C GLN A 215 -4.86 -32.38 6.43
N HIS A 216 -5.74 -31.42 6.67
CA HIS A 216 -6.54 -30.78 5.62
C HIS A 216 -6.88 -29.32 5.94
N HIS A 217 -7.18 -28.56 4.89
CA HIS A 217 -7.49 -27.13 4.91
C HIS A 217 -6.41 -26.24 5.52
N ASP A 218 -6.42 -26.10 6.84
CA ASP A 218 -5.89 -24.94 7.53
C ASP A 218 -4.94 -25.29 8.67
N ILE A 219 -4.13 -24.30 9.02
CA ILE A 219 -3.18 -24.28 10.12
C ILE A 219 -3.24 -22.91 10.78
N GLU A 220 -2.80 -22.81 12.02
CA GLU A 220 -2.61 -21.51 12.70
C GLU A 220 -1.23 -21.50 13.38
N VAL A 221 -0.46 -20.42 13.18
CA VAL A 221 0.90 -20.29 13.74
C VAL A 221 0.82 -19.56 15.07
N LEU A 222 1.10 -20.27 16.15
CA LEU A 222 1.02 -19.74 17.50
C LEU A 222 2.18 -18.78 17.82
N PRO A 223 2.02 -17.85 18.78
CA PRO A 223 3.08 -16.92 19.20
C PRO A 223 4.37 -17.59 19.69
N ASN A 224 4.29 -18.85 20.15
CA ASN A 224 5.46 -19.64 20.56
C ASN A 224 6.20 -20.29 19.37
N GLY A 225 5.68 -20.17 18.15
CA GLY A 225 6.20 -20.78 16.93
C GLY A 225 5.70 -22.21 16.66
N ASN A 226 4.82 -22.76 17.50
CA ASN A 226 4.14 -24.03 17.23
C ASN A 226 3.00 -23.82 16.22
N ILE A 227 2.52 -24.91 15.65
CA ILE A 227 1.52 -24.89 14.58
C ILE A 227 0.32 -25.72 15.01
N LEU A 228 -0.86 -25.09 15.09
CA LEU A 228 -2.12 -25.81 15.16
C LEU A 228 -2.44 -26.35 13.76
N MET A 229 -2.87 -27.59 13.68
CA MET A 229 -3.22 -28.23 12.41
C MET A 229 -4.55 -28.95 12.53
N ILE A 230 -5.43 -28.72 11.55
CA ILE A 230 -6.67 -29.49 11.39
C ILE A 230 -6.33 -30.83 10.72
N ALA A 231 -6.84 -31.92 11.28
CA ALA A 231 -6.67 -33.25 10.70
C ALA A 231 -7.93 -34.11 10.83
N TRP A 232 -8.21 -34.91 9.81
CA TRP A 232 -9.11 -36.04 9.93
C TRP A 232 -8.42 -37.17 10.70
N GLU A 233 -9.17 -37.91 11.51
CA GLU A 233 -8.79 -39.25 12.00
C GLU A 233 -9.83 -40.29 11.57
N VAL A 234 -9.41 -41.53 11.30
CA VAL A 234 -10.33 -42.59 10.87
C VAL A 234 -10.92 -43.32 12.08
N LYS A 235 -12.25 -43.50 12.08
CA LYS A 235 -12.98 -44.43 12.95
C LYS A 235 -13.64 -45.48 12.09
N THR A 236 -13.37 -46.74 12.42
CA THR A 236 -13.96 -47.88 11.74
C THR A 236 -15.46 -47.96 11.98
N LEU A 237 -16.19 -48.69 11.12
CA LEU A 237 -17.59 -49.04 11.36
C LEU A 237 -17.85 -49.58 12.77
N GLU A 238 -16.98 -50.46 13.27
CA GLU A 238 -17.13 -51.07 14.59
C GLU A 238 -17.05 -50.02 15.70
N GLU A 239 -16.07 -49.11 15.63
CA GLU A 239 -15.90 -48.04 16.61
C GLU A 239 -17.08 -47.05 16.58
N ALA A 240 -17.54 -46.67 15.40
CA ALA A 240 -18.69 -45.77 15.25
C ALA A 240 -19.98 -46.37 15.83
N LEU A 241 -20.26 -47.64 15.52
CA LEU A 241 -21.41 -48.35 16.09
C LEU A 241 -21.26 -48.59 17.60
N ALA A 242 -20.03 -48.78 18.09
CA ALA A 242 -19.74 -48.89 19.52
C ALA A 242 -20.00 -47.55 20.25
N ALA A 243 -19.73 -46.42 19.60
CA ALA A 243 -20.02 -45.08 20.09
C ALA A 243 -21.50 -44.66 19.91
N GLY A 244 -22.36 -45.50 19.33
CA GLY A 244 -23.80 -45.20 19.18
C GLY A 244 -24.18 -44.42 17.93
N ARG A 245 -23.34 -44.45 16.88
CA ARG A 245 -23.72 -43.98 15.55
C ARG A 245 -24.89 -44.80 15.02
N ASP A 246 -25.91 -44.15 14.48
CA ASP A 246 -27.02 -44.80 13.78
C ASP A 246 -26.44 -45.55 12.56
N PRO A 247 -26.65 -46.88 12.43
CA PRO A 247 -26.22 -47.65 11.27
C PRO A 247 -26.73 -47.10 9.91
N ALA A 248 -27.80 -46.31 9.90
CA ALA A 248 -28.30 -45.65 8.70
C ALA A 248 -27.44 -44.44 8.26
N LEU A 249 -26.59 -43.92 9.14
CA LEU A 249 -25.78 -42.70 8.94
C LEU A 249 -24.28 -43.01 8.75
N ILE A 250 -23.92 -44.18 8.23
CA ILE A 250 -22.53 -44.57 7.94
C ILE A 250 -22.44 -45.28 6.59
N SER A 251 -22.68 -44.52 5.52
CA SER A 251 -22.87 -45.06 4.17
C SER A 251 -21.58 -45.60 3.53
N GLU A 252 -20.42 -45.11 3.98
CA GLU A 252 -19.10 -45.45 3.45
C GLU A 252 -18.34 -46.47 4.30
N GLY A 253 -18.93 -46.93 5.41
CA GLY A 253 -18.34 -47.97 6.27
C GLY A 253 -17.25 -47.49 7.23
N GLU A 254 -17.06 -46.19 7.33
CA GLU A 254 -16.15 -45.52 8.26
C GLU A 254 -16.62 -44.08 8.50
N LEU A 255 -16.00 -43.42 9.47
CA LEU A 255 -16.28 -42.03 9.83
C LEU A 255 -14.96 -41.31 10.09
N TRP A 256 -14.85 -40.07 9.63
CA TRP A 256 -13.68 -39.22 9.76
C TRP A 256 -14.02 -38.00 10.63
N PRO A 257 -14.04 -38.14 11.97
CA PRO A 257 -14.09 -36.98 12.85
C PRO A 257 -12.82 -36.14 12.73
N ASP A 258 -12.99 -34.84 12.92
CA ASP A 258 -11.88 -33.88 12.97
C ASP A 258 -11.15 -33.92 14.33
N LYS A 259 -9.87 -33.58 14.31
CA LYS A 259 -9.04 -33.29 15.48
C LYS A 259 -8.12 -32.12 15.21
N ILE A 260 -7.72 -31.44 16.27
CA ILE A 260 -6.73 -30.37 16.24
C ILE A 260 -5.48 -30.88 16.95
N ILE A 261 -4.32 -30.76 16.32
CA ILE A 261 -3.02 -31.07 16.91
C ILE A 261 -2.18 -29.80 16.97
N GLU A 262 -1.40 -29.63 18.03
CA GLU A 262 -0.34 -28.62 18.10
C GLU A 262 1.01 -29.30 17.86
N VAL A 263 1.73 -28.85 16.85
CA VAL A 263 3.03 -29.39 16.45
C VAL A 263 4.11 -28.39 16.77
N GLU A 264 5.10 -28.82 17.56
CA GLU A 264 6.38 -28.14 17.73
C GLU A 264 7.32 -28.55 16.57
N PRO A 265 7.72 -27.64 15.68
CA PRO A 265 8.64 -27.95 14.58
C PRO A 265 10.00 -28.46 15.08
N THR A 266 10.55 -29.49 14.42
CA THR A 266 11.89 -30.02 14.76
C THR A 266 12.80 -30.11 13.53
N GLY A 267 14.04 -29.62 13.66
CA GLY A 267 15.04 -29.69 12.59
C GLY A 267 14.55 -29.01 11.31
N SER A 268 14.91 -29.55 10.14
CA SER A 268 14.42 -29.11 8.82
C SER A 268 13.27 -29.99 8.29
N TYR A 269 12.88 -31.03 9.04
CA TYR A 269 11.77 -31.92 8.73
C TYR A 269 11.29 -32.63 9.99
N GLY A 270 9.98 -32.65 10.22
CA GLY A 270 9.38 -33.31 11.37
C GLY A 270 8.85 -32.34 12.43
N GLY A 271 8.12 -32.88 13.40
CA GLY A 271 7.66 -32.13 14.56
C GLY A 271 7.17 -33.05 15.68
N ASN A 272 7.10 -32.52 16.90
CA ASN A 272 6.54 -33.20 18.06
C ASN A 272 5.10 -32.73 18.26
N ILE A 273 4.14 -33.66 18.40
CA ILE A 273 2.78 -33.29 18.84
C ILE A 273 2.83 -33.02 20.33
N VAL A 274 2.64 -31.77 20.72
CA VAL A 274 2.73 -31.31 22.12
C VAL A 274 1.36 -31.10 22.77
N TRP A 275 0.31 -30.94 21.96
CA TRP A 275 -1.07 -30.85 22.41
C TRP A 275 -2.02 -31.45 21.35
N GLN A 276 -3.20 -31.91 21.78
CA GLN A 276 -4.25 -32.35 20.86
C GLN A 276 -5.64 -32.28 21.50
N TRP A 277 -6.65 -32.08 20.66
CA TRP A 277 -8.08 -32.16 20.97
C TRP A 277 -8.81 -32.92 19.86
N CYS A 278 -9.66 -33.88 20.23
CA CYS A 278 -10.34 -34.77 19.28
C CYS A 278 -11.86 -34.66 19.45
N VAL A 279 -12.60 -34.42 18.36
CA VAL A 279 -14.08 -34.42 18.38
C VAL A 279 -14.64 -35.69 19.01
N TRP A 280 -13.97 -36.82 18.80
CA TRP A 280 -14.37 -38.14 19.28
C TRP A 280 -14.50 -38.25 20.81
N ASP A 281 -13.82 -37.40 21.56
CA ASP A 281 -13.84 -37.43 23.03
C ASP A 281 -15.06 -36.69 23.62
N HIS A 282 -15.76 -35.88 22.81
CA HIS A 282 -16.80 -34.94 23.25
C HIS A 282 -18.21 -35.31 22.77
N LEU A 283 -18.47 -36.60 22.57
CA LEU A 283 -19.70 -37.10 21.94
C LEU A 283 -20.89 -37.21 22.91
N VAL A 284 -22.08 -36.95 22.39
CA VAL A 284 -23.38 -37.30 22.97
C VAL A 284 -24.30 -37.87 21.88
N GLN A 285 -25.19 -38.79 22.25
CA GLN A 285 -26.24 -39.28 21.34
C GLN A 285 -27.46 -39.79 22.10
N ASP A 286 -28.65 -39.70 21.51
CA ASP A 286 -29.91 -40.20 22.08
C ASP A 286 -30.56 -41.33 21.25
N TYR A 287 -29.79 -41.96 20.35
CA TYR A 287 -30.22 -43.06 19.47
C TYR A 287 -30.23 -44.42 20.18
N ASP A 288 -29.11 -44.82 20.78
CA ASP A 288 -28.93 -46.12 21.45
C ASP A 288 -28.60 -45.94 22.93
N ALA A 289 -29.62 -46.19 23.76
CA ALA A 289 -29.55 -46.11 25.22
C ALA A 289 -28.61 -47.11 25.89
N SER A 290 -28.08 -48.09 25.15
CA SER A 290 -27.11 -49.07 25.68
C SER A 290 -25.66 -48.60 25.64
N LYS A 291 -25.36 -47.48 24.96
CA LYS A 291 -23.99 -46.98 24.76
C LYS A 291 -23.57 -46.00 25.84
N ALA A 292 -22.25 -45.88 26.07
CA ALA A 292 -21.69 -45.13 27.20
C ALA A 292 -21.92 -43.61 27.13
N ASN A 293 -22.01 -43.06 25.92
CA ASN A 293 -22.25 -41.65 25.63
C ASN A 293 -23.73 -41.32 25.40
N TYR A 294 -24.66 -42.18 25.84
CA TYR A 294 -26.08 -41.89 25.73
C TYR A 294 -26.48 -40.72 26.64
N GLY A 295 -27.18 -39.74 26.08
CA GLY A 295 -27.72 -38.58 26.79
C GLY A 295 -28.70 -37.81 25.91
N ILE A 296 -29.63 -37.07 26.51
CA ILE A 296 -30.57 -36.23 25.75
C ILE A 296 -29.77 -35.09 25.13
N VAL A 297 -29.63 -35.07 23.81
CA VAL A 297 -28.72 -34.14 23.11
C VAL A 297 -28.97 -32.68 23.49
N ALA A 298 -30.24 -32.28 23.61
CA ALA A 298 -30.65 -30.92 23.98
C ALA A 298 -30.16 -30.46 25.38
N ASP A 299 -29.90 -31.40 26.30
CA ASP A 299 -29.40 -31.11 27.65
C ASP A 299 -27.86 -30.98 27.69
N HIS A 300 -27.18 -31.20 26.56
CA HIS A 300 -25.72 -31.28 26.46
C HIS A 300 -25.17 -30.37 25.35
N ALA A 301 -25.50 -29.07 25.37
CA ALA A 301 -25.05 -28.09 24.36
C ALA A 301 -23.51 -27.99 24.21
N HIS A 302 -22.77 -28.33 25.27
CA HIS A 302 -21.29 -28.40 25.30
C HIS A 302 -20.72 -29.66 24.63
N LYS A 303 -21.56 -30.60 24.17
CA LYS A 303 -21.17 -31.84 23.52
C LYS A 303 -21.64 -31.91 22.07
N ILE A 304 -21.05 -32.85 21.33
CA ILE A 304 -21.23 -33.01 19.90
C ILE A 304 -22.18 -34.18 19.65
N ASN A 305 -23.30 -33.89 18.98
CA ASN A 305 -24.28 -34.91 18.63
C ASN A 305 -23.70 -35.86 17.57
N LEU A 306 -23.34 -37.09 17.97
CA LEU A 306 -22.74 -38.09 17.08
C LEU A 306 -23.64 -38.42 15.88
N ASN A 307 -24.95 -38.24 15.99
CA ASN A 307 -25.90 -38.58 14.94
C ASN A 307 -26.40 -37.37 14.15
N TYR A 308 -25.81 -36.19 14.36
CA TYR A 308 -26.07 -35.06 13.48
C TYR A 308 -25.39 -35.23 12.13
N THR A 309 -26.11 -34.92 11.06
CA THR A 309 -25.64 -34.96 9.68
C THR A 309 -26.36 -33.88 8.86
N GLN A 310 -25.72 -33.41 7.80
CA GLN A 310 -26.41 -32.66 6.75
C GLN A 310 -27.50 -33.53 6.10
N SER A 311 -28.56 -32.87 5.62
CA SER A 311 -29.64 -33.52 4.87
C SER A 311 -29.22 -33.79 3.41
N GLY A 312 -29.89 -34.75 2.76
CA GLY A 312 -29.70 -35.03 1.33
C GLY A 312 -28.51 -35.96 1.04
N ASN A 313 -27.79 -35.71 -0.06
CA ASN A 313 -26.76 -36.61 -0.57
C ASN A 313 -25.49 -36.70 0.30
N ASN A 314 -25.33 -35.77 1.26
CA ASN A 314 -24.21 -35.76 2.22
C ASN A 314 -24.57 -36.50 3.53
N ALA A 315 -25.75 -37.12 3.60
CA ALA A 315 -26.17 -37.83 4.81
C ALA A 315 -25.30 -39.08 5.04
N GLY A 316 -24.55 -39.07 6.15
CA GLY A 316 -23.79 -40.24 6.61
C GLY A 316 -22.53 -40.59 5.80
N ILE A 317 -21.97 -39.64 5.04
CA ILE A 317 -20.65 -39.78 4.41
C ILE A 317 -19.53 -39.86 5.46
N ALA A 318 -18.34 -40.33 5.09
CA ALA A 318 -17.22 -40.48 6.04
C ALA A 318 -16.74 -39.12 6.58
N ASP A 319 -16.59 -38.12 5.71
CA ASP A 319 -16.19 -36.75 6.07
C ASP A 319 -17.27 -36.03 6.90
N TRP A 320 -17.13 -36.10 8.23
CA TRP A 320 -18.24 -35.83 9.13
C TRP A 320 -18.38 -34.36 9.53
N ASN A 321 -17.36 -33.79 10.18
CA ASN A 321 -17.42 -32.42 10.69
C ASN A 321 -16.98 -31.40 9.62
N HIS A 322 -15.96 -31.75 8.84
CA HIS A 322 -15.40 -30.93 7.77
C HIS A 322 -14.95 -29.56 8.30
N VAL A 323 -14.08 -29.58 9.29
CA VAL A 323 -13.49 -28.33 9.81
C VAL A 323 -12.61 -27.70 8.73
N ASN A 324 -12.77 -26.40 8.51
CA ASN A 324 -12.13 -25.69 7.40
C ASN A 324 -11.39 -24.41 7.80
N SER A 325 -11.48 -23.98 9.05
CA SER A 325 -10.62 -22.93 9.60
C SER A 325 -10.33 -23.19 11.06
N VAL A 326 -9.15 -22.75 11.50
CA VAL A 326 -8.70 -22.73 12.88
C VAL A 326 -8.05 -21.38 13.13
N ASP A 327 -8.40 -20.73 14.22
CA ASP A 327 -7.76 -19.47 14.63
C ASP A 327 -7.64 -19.41 16.17
N TYR A 328 -6.62 -18.70 16.67
CA TYR A 328 -6.21 -18.72 18.07
C TYR A 328 -6.22 -17.32 18.70
N ASN A 329 -7.00 -17.18 19.77
CA ASN A 329 -6.99 -15.99 20.61
C ASN A 329 -5.95 -16.16 21.74
N ALA A 330 -4.80 -15.50 21.62
CA ALA A 330 -3.70 -15.62 22.58
C ALA A 330 -3.99 -15.04 23.98
N GLU A 331 -4.87 -14.04 24.08
CA GLU A 331 -5.24 -13.43 25.35
C GLU A 331 -6.15 -14.37 26.17
N LEU A 332 -7.12 -14.99 25.49
CA LEU A 332 -8.04 -15.93 26.10
C LEU A 332 -7.47 -17.35 26.18
N GLY A 333 -6.49 -17.71 25.34
CA GLY A 333 -6.03 -19.09 25.17
C GLY A 333 -7.13 -19.99 24.59
N HIS A 334 -7.97 -19.45 23.71
CA HIS A 334 -9.11 -20.16 23.11
C HIS A 334 -8.90 -20.33 21.61
N ILE A 335 -9.37 -21.44 21.06
CA ILE A 335 -9.35 -21.73 19.63
C ILE A 335 -10.78 -21.63 19.09
N VAL A 336 -10.97 -20.94 17.96
CA VAL A 336 -12.22 -20.98 17.19
C VAL A 336 -12.07 -21.90 15.97
N LEU A 337 -13.09 -22.71 15.71
CA LEU A 337 -13.16 -23.66 14.60
C LEU A 337 -14.39 -23.37 13.74
N SER A 338 -14.23 -23.33 12.42
CA SER A 338 -15.37 -23.32 11.49
C SER A 338 -15.72 -24.75 11.06
N VAL A 339 -16.92 -25.20 11.43
CA VAL A 339 -17.39 -26.59 11.27
C VAL A 339 -18.48 -26.66 10.20
N ARG A 340 -18.04 -26.79 8.94
CA ARG A 340 -18.89 -26.64 7.75
C ARG A 340 -20.11 -27.53 7.78
N ASN A 341 -19.93 -28.82 8.08
CA ASN A 341 -21.03 -29.78 7.99
C ASN A 341 -22.05 -29.66 9.13
N PHE A 342 -21.70 -28.93 10.19
CA PHE A 342 -22.61 -28.57 11.27
C PHE A 342 -23.26 -27.22 11.03
N SER A 343 -22.70 -26.40 10.12
CA SER A 343 -23.05 -24.98 9.96
C SER A 343 -22.95 -24.25 11.30
N GLU A 344 -21.84 -24.48 12.00
CA GLU A 344 -21.53 -23.89 13.29
C GLU A 344 -20.07 -23.45 13.35
N ILE A 345 -19.80 -22.45 14.18
CA ILE A 345 -18.48 -22.27 14.78
C ILE A 345 -18.45 -22.93 16.16
N TRP A 346 -17.29 -23.45 16.56
CA TRP A 346 -17.05 -23.97 17.91
C TRP A 346 -15.85 -23.28 18.54
N VAL A 347 -15.90 -23.06 19.85
CA VAL A 347 -14.75 -22.56 20.64
C VAL A 347 -14.34 -23.60 21.67
N ILE A 348 -13.04 -23.86 21.75
CA ILE A 348 -12.43 -24.85 22.65
C ILE A 348 -11.28 -24.24 23.46
N ASP A 349 -10.98 -24.84 24.61
CA ASP A 349 -9.94 -24.37 25.54
C ASP A 349 -8.56 -24.98 25.23
N HIS A 350 -7.60 -24.14 24.85
CA HIS A 350 -6.22 -24.55 24.58
C HIS A 350 -5.33 -24.51 25.84
N LYS A 351 -5.80 -23.93 26.95
CA LYS A 351 -5.06 -23.93 28.23
C LYS A 351 -5.01 -25.31 28.89
N THR A 352 -5.74 -26.28 28.37
CA THR A 352 -5.76 -27.67 28.83
C THR A 352 -4.51 -28.43 28.40
N THR A 353 -4.12 -29.47 29.15
CA THR A 353 -3.23 -30.51 28.61
C THR A 353 -4.01 -31.47 27.70
N SER A 354 -3.36 -32.24 26.81
CA SER A 354 -4.07 -33.24 25.97
C SER A 354 -4.94 -34.22 26.76
N ALA A 355 -4.51 -34.58 27.98
CA ALA A 355 -5.27 -35.49 28.84
C ALA A 355 -6.51 -34.83 29.44
N GLU A 356 -6.44 -33.53 29.75
CA GLU A 356 -7.59 -32.75 30.21
C GLU A 356 -8.54 -32.42 29.04
N ALA A 357 -7.97 -32.10 27.88
CA ALA A 357 -8.67 -31.86 26.62
C ALA A 357 -9.50 -33.09 26.21
N ALA A 358 -9.00 -34.32 26.38
CA ALA A 358 -9.77 -35.55 26.11
C ALA A 358 -10.89 -35.83 27.14
N GLY A 359 -11.00 -35.02 28.20
CA GLY A 359 -12.02 -35.13 29.24
C GLY A 359 -13.04 -33.99 29.19
N PRO A 360 -13.89 -33.84 30.23
CA PRO A 360 -14.90 -32.78 30.27
C PRO A 360 -14.35 -31.35 30.18
N ALA A 361 -13.06 -31.14 30.43
CA ALA A 361 -12.44 -29.82 30.30
C ALA A 361 -12.22 -29.41 28.84
N GLY A 362 -12.23 -30.36 27.89
CA GLY A 362 -12.23 -30.07 26.46
C GLY A 362 -13.63 -30.06 25.82
N ASP A 363 -14.71 -30.21 26.59
CA ASP A 363 -16.06 -30.00 26.06
C ASP A 363 -16.18 -28.55 25.53
N LEU A 364 -17.07 -28.31 24.56
CA LEU A 364 -17.17 -27.03 23.86
C LEU A 364 -17.43 -25.88 24.84
N LEU A 365 -16.59 -24.83 24.78
CA LEU A 365 -16.78 -23.60 25.55
C LEU A 365 -17.92 -22.76 24.98
N TYR A 366 -18.02 -22.71 23.65
CA TYR A 366 -19.03 -21.95 22.93
C TYR A 366 -19.34 -22.60 21.58
N ARG A 367 -20.56 -22.37 21.09
CA ARG A 367 -20.97 -22.73 19.72
C ARG A 367 -22.03 -21.75 19.21
N TRP A 368 -22.03 -21.48 17.92
CA TRP A 368 -23.00 -20.59 17.28
C TRP A 368 -23.22 -20.98 15.81
N GLY A 369 -24.43 -20.77 15.29
CA GLY A 369 -24.74 -20.97 13.86
C GLY A 369 -25.99 -21.81 13.61
N ASN A 370 -26.09 -23.00 14.18
CA ASN A 370 -27.17 -23.94 13.88
C ASN A 370 -27.66 -24.70 15.13
N PRO A 371 -28.60 -24.12 15.91
CA PRO A 371 -29.16 -24.74 17.11
C PRO A 371 -29.78 -26.13 16.92
N ALA A 372 -30.27 -26.44 15.71
CA ALA A 372 -30.83 -27.76 15.39
C ALA A 372 -29.76 -28.87 15.43
N ALA A 373 -28.48 -28.55 15.33
CA ALA A 373 -27.39 -29.52 15.42
C ALA A 373 -27.30 -30.23 16.79
N TYR A 374 -27.86 -29.59 17.82
CA TYR A 374 -27.93 -30.12 19.18
C TYR A 374 -29.34 -30.05 19.77
N ASN A 375 -30.37 -30.15 18.92
CA ASN A 375 -31.78 -30.24 19.31
C ASN A 375 -32.28 -29.08 20.21
N SER A 376 -31.71 -27.88 20.08
CA SER A 376 -32.08 -26.70 20.90
C SER A 376 -32.84 -25.61 20.14
N GLY A 377 -33.04 -25.79 18.83
CA GLY A 377 -33.83 -24.93 17.96
C GLY A 377 -34.24 -25.65 16.68
N ASP A 378 -34.78 -24.92 15.72
CA ASP A 378 -35.19 -25.44 14.41
C ASP A 378 -34.55 -24.66 13.24
N THR A 379 -34.98 -24.95 12.02
CA THR A 379 -34.44 -24.33 10.79
C THR A 379 -34.60 -22.80 10.76
N SER A 380 -35.51 -22.23 11.55
CA SER A 380 -35.70 -20.78 11.64
C SER A 380 -34.68 -20.08 12.55
N ASP A 381 -33.98 -20.84 13.40
CA ASP A 381 -32.94 -20.32 14.29
C ASP A 381 -31.53 -20.34 13.63
N GLN A 382 -31.38 -21.04 12.51
CA GLN A 382 -30.11 -21.22 11.81
C GLN A 382 -29.62 -19.89 11.20
N GLN A 383 -28.40 -19.49 11.53
CA GLN A 383 -27.71 -18.28 11.07
C GLN A 383 -26.62 -18.59 10.04
N LEU A 384 -25.90 -19.70 10.25
CA LEU A 384 -24.80 -20.12 9.38
C LEU A 384 -25.24 -21.23 8.43
N PHE A 385 -24.65 -21.23 7.25
CA PHE A 385 -24.95 -22.18 6.18
C PHE A 385 -23.64 -22.55 5.48
N VAL A 386 -23.05 -23.66 5.91
CA VAL A 386 -21.80 -24.25 5.37
C VAL A 386 -20.64 -23.26 5.22
N GLN A 387 -20.46 -22.42 6.25
CA GLN A 387 -19.51 -21.31 6.31
C GLN A 387 -18.03 -21.73 6.23
N HIS A 388 -17.17 -20.75 5.96
CA HIS A 388 -15.71 -20.85 5.99
C HIS A 388 -15.10 -19.69 6.80
N ASP A 389 -13.84 -19.87 7.15
CA ASP A 389 -12.95 -18.79 7.61
C ASP A 389 -13.49 -17.98 8.79
N ALA A 390 -13.81 -18.68 9.88
CA ALA A 390 -14.11 -18.04 11.15
C ALA A 390 -12.80 -17.61 11.82
N GLN A 391 -12.68 -16.32 12.12
CA GLN A 391 -11.48 -15.69 12.70
C GLN A 391 -11.87 -14.75 13.85
N TRP A 392 -11.04 -14.67 14.88
CA TRP A 392 -11.07 -13.58 15.84
C TRP A 392 -10.60 -12.29 15.17
N ILE A 393 -11.33 -11.19 15.41
CA ILE A 393 -10.82 -9.86 15.05
C ILE A 393 -9.75 -9.48 16.07
N ALA A 394 -8.52 -9.33 15.59
CA ALA A 394 -7.35 -9.04 16.40
C ALA A 394 -7.44 -7.69 17.12
N LYS A 395 -6.64 -7.55 18.17
CA LYS A 395 -6.53 -6.33 18.98
C LYS A 395 -6.11 -5.12 18.13
N GLY A 396 -6.74 -3.97 18.38
CA GLY A 396 -6.50 -2.73 17.64
C GLY A 396 -7.27 -2.62 16.32
N LEU A 397 -8.02 -3.65 15.91
CA LEU A 397 -8.88 -3.61 14.73
C LEU A 397 -10.33 -3.28 15.10
N LEU A 398 -11.08 -2.70 14.15
CA LEU A 398 -12.51 -2.43 14.33
C LEU A 398 -13.27 -3.75 14.55
N GLY A 399 -13.89 -3.90 15.72
CA GLY A 399 -14.54 -5.14 16.13
C GLY A 399 -13.65 -6.08 16.95
N GLU A 400 -12.51 -5.61 17.48
CA GLU A 400 -11.62 -6.35 18.39
C GLU A 400 -12.38 -7.29 19.34
N GLY A 401 -11.98 -8.56 19.37
CA GLY A 401 -12.56 -9.60 20.22
C GLY A 401 -13.87 -10.19 19.70
N ASN A 402 -14.45 -9.65 18.62
CA ASN A 402 -15.53 -10.31 17.88
C ASN A 402 -14.97 -11.44 17.00
N ILE A 403 -15.87 -12.25 16.44
CA ILE A 403 -15.54 -13.28 15.45
C ILE A 403 -16.16 -12.87 14.11
N ILE A 404 -15.35 -12.81 13.05
CA ILE A 404 -15.78 -12.55 11.67
C ILE A 404 -15.76 -13.85 10.87
N ILE A 405 -16.76 -14.04 10.00
CA ILE A 405 -17.07 -15.34 9.37
C ILE A 405 -17.53 -15.12 7.93
N PHE A 406 -17.01 -15.92 7.00
CA PHE A 406 -17.55 -15.99 5.63
C PHE A 406 -18.67 -17.04 5.56
N ASN A 407 -19.93 -16.61 5.46
CA ASN A 407 -21.11 -17.46 5.45
C ASN A 407 -21.54 -17.78 4.00
N ASN A 408 -21.12 -18.94 3.49
CA ASN A 408 -21.32 -19.34 2.09
C ASN A 408 -22.78 -19.37 1.65
N GLY A 409 -23.71 -19.77 2.53
CA GLY A 409 -25.14 -19.59 2.31
C GLY A 409 -25.88 -20.71 1.57
N GLN A 410 -25.23 -21.82 1.25
CA GLN A 410 -25.89 -22.93 0.56
C GLN A 410 -26.99 -23.55 1.45
N GLY A 411 -28.23 -23.59 0.94
CA GLY A 411 -29.37 -24.17 1.64
C GLY A 411 -30.16 -23.21 2.52
N ARG A 412 -29.89 -21.90 2.41
CA ARG A 412 -30.72 -20.84 3.00
C ARG A 412 -32.17 -20.91 2.53
N ILE A 413 -33.11 -20.52 3.40
CA ILE A 413 -34.56 -20.59 3.11
C ILE A 413 -35.01 -19.56 2.07
N ASP A 414 -34.29 -18.45 2.00
CA ASP A 414 -34.51 -17.27 1.18
C ASP A 414 -33.70 -17.28 -0.13
N GLY A 415 -32.93 -18.34 -0.37
CA GLY A 415 -32.12 -18.55 -1.57
C GLY A 415 -30.62 -18.59 -1.26
N ASP A 416 -29.85 -19.24 -2.13
CA ASP A 416 -28.40 -19.35 -1.99
C ASP A 416 -27.74 -18.00 -2.30
N TYR A 417 -27.06 -17.42 -1.29
CA TYR A 417 -26.20 -16.23 -1.41
C TYR A 417 -25.19 -16.19 -0.25
N SER A 418 -24.02 -15.60 -0.50
CA SER A 418 -23.00 -15.44 0.55
C SER A 418 -23.22 -14.16 1.35
N SER A 419 -22.80 -14.19 2.61
CA SER A 419 -22.71 -13.01 3.46
C SER A 419 -21.46 -13.09 4.34
N ILE A 420 -21.03 -11.94 4.86
CA ILE A 420 -20.06 -11.88 5.94
C ILE A 420 -20.82 -11.61 7.22
N GLU A 421 -20.53 -12.37 8.27
CA GLU A 421 -21.12 -12.18 9.59
C GLU A 421 -20.01 -11.76 10.56
N GLU A 422 -20.25 -10.69 11.31
CA GLU A 422 -19.49 -10.37 12.51
C GLU A 422 -20.38 -10.64 13.71
N ILE A 423 -19.88 -11.41 14.67
CA ILE A 423 -20.60 -11.73 15.91
C ILE A 423 -19.78 -11.32 17.12
N THR A 424 -20.45 -10.74 18.11
CA THR A 424 -19.89 -10.63 19.45
C THR A 424 -20.18 -11.94 20.19
N PRO A 425 -19.17 -12.75 20.53
CA PRO A 425 -19.41 -13.95 21.30
C PRO A 425 -19.92 -13.59 22.69
N ALA A 426 -20.80 -14.41 23.26
CA ALA A 426 -21.42 -14.17 24.57
C ALA A 426 -20.46 -14.44 25.74
N LEU A 427 -19.29 -13.80 25.72
CA LEU A 427 -18.22 -13.91 26.70
C LEU A 427 -18.55 -13.07 27.95
N ASN A 428 -18.47 -13.70 29.11
CA ASN A 428 -18.66 -13.08 30.41
C ASN A 428 -17.33 -12.48 30.91
N GLU A 429 -17.40 -11.56 31.88
CA GLU A 429 -16.20 -10.94 32.49
C GLU A 429 -15.21 -11.94 33.11
N ASP A 430 -15.68 -13.14 33.48
CA ASP A 430 -14.85 -14.21 34.03
C ASP A 430 -14.19 -15.12 32.98
N GLY A 431 -14.38 -14.81 31.68
CA GLY A 431 -13.84 -15.58 30.56
C GLY A 431 -14.70 -16.79 30.14
N SER A 432 -15.83 -17.04 30.81
CA SER A 432 -16.78 -18.09 30.42
C SER A 432 -17.76 -17.61 29.34
N TYR A 433 -18.41 -18.54 28.62
CA TYR A 433 -19.45 -18.18 27.64
C TYR A 433 -20.85 -18.54 28.13
N THR A 434 -21.83 -17.75 27.71
CA THR A 434 -23.25 -18.06 27.90
C THR A 434 -23.78 -18.84 26.69
N MET A 435 -24.19 -20.10 26.91
CA MET A 435 -24.73 -20.98 25.88
C MET A 435 -26.21 -20.70 25.54
N GLY A 436 -26.60 -20.94 24.29
CA GLY A 436 -28.00 -21.17 23.91
C GLY A 436 -28.84 -19.95 23.55
N GLN A 437 -28.27 -18.88 22.96
CA GLN A 437 -29.04 -17.81 22.32
C GLN A 437 -28.53 -17.60 20.89
N PRO A 438 -29.40 -17.66 19.85
CA PRO A 438 -29.02 -17.14 18.55
C PRO A 438 -28.92 -15.61 18.68
N LEU A 439 -27.70 -15.11 18.83
CA LEU A 439 -27.43 -13.68 18.66
C LEU A 439 -27.46 -13.38 17.17
N ALA A 440 -28.22 -12.35 16.79
CA ALA A 440 -28.07 -11.76 15.47
C ALA A 440 -26.63 -11.22 15.32
N PRO A 441 -26.05 -11.27 14.11
CA PRO A 441 -24.77 -10.63 13.84
C PRO A 441 -24.76 -9.16 14.28
N SER A 442 -23.66 -8.71 14.88
CA SER A 442 -23.46 -7.31 15.25
C SER A 442 -23.26 -6.43 14.02
N TRP A 443 -22.67 -7.02 12.98
CA TRP A 443 -22.54 -6.45 11.66
C TRP A 443 -22.65 -7.57 10.61
N ASN A 444 -23.14 -7.24 9.43
CA ASN A 444 -23.09 -8.14 8.29
C ASN A 444 -22.84 -7.37 7.00
N TYR A 445 -22.33 -8.09 6.00
CA TYR A 445 -22.23 -7.61 4.64
C TYR A 445 -22.80 -8.63 3.67
N THR A 446 -23.60 -8.15 2.72
CA THR A 446 -24.05 -8.88 1.54
C THR A 446 -24.18 -7.88 0.40
N SER A 447 -24.11 -8.36 -0.85
CA SER A 447 -24.49 -7.52 -1.98
C SER A 447 -25.96 -7.08 -1.88
N SER A 448 -26.24 -5.86 -2.33
CA SER A 448 -27.61 -5.33 -2.45
C SER A 448 -28.53 -6.19 -3.31
N VAL A 449 -27.93 -6.96 -4.24
CA VAL A 449 -28.56 -8.04 -4.97
C VAL A 449 -27.85 -9.33 -4.53
N PRO A 450 -28.46 -10.15 -3.64
CA PRO A 450 -27.75 -11.27 -3.03
C PRO A 450 -27.16 -12.29 -4.01
N SER A 451 -27.72 -12.43 -5.22
CA SER A 451 -27.18 -13.32 -6.25
C SER A 451 -25.84 -12.86 -6.85
N ASP A 452 -25.46 -11.61 -6.65
CA ASP A 452 -24.22 -11.04 -7.21
C ASP A 452 -23.00 -11.30 -6.31
N PHE A 453 -23.22 -11.92 -5.14
CA PHE A 453 -22.18 -12.35 -4.22
C PHE A 453 -22.52 -13.76 -3.71
N TYR A 454 -21.93 -14.79 -4.32
CA TYR A 454 -22.20 -16.17 -3.91
C TYR A 454 -21.05 -17.13 -4.22
N ALA A 455 -20.38 -17.57 -3.15
CA ALA A 455 -19.48 -18.71 -3.19
C ALA A 455 -20.04 -19.91 -2.41
N SER A 456 -20.37 -20.98 -3.14
CA SER A 456 -20.93 -22.23 -2.57
C SER A 456 -20.00 -23.01 -1.62
N ARG A 457 -18.71 -22.67 -1.58
CA ARG A 457 -17.64 -23.32 -0.79
C ARG A 457 -16.41 -22.40 -0.74
N ILE A 458 -15.36 -22.82 -0.03
CA ILE A 458 -14.09 -22.09 0.15
C ILE A 458 -14.36 -20.64 0.57
N SER A 459 -13.49 -19.69 0.22
CA SER A 459 -13.63 -18.25 0.52
C SER A 459 -13.05 -17.86 1.87
N GLY A 460 -12.83 -16.56 2.03
CA GLY A 460 -12.24 -16.01 3.23
C GLY A 460 -12.62 -14.56 3.49
N VAL A 461 -12.33 -14.10 4.71
CA VAL A 461 -12.60 -12.75 5.17
C VAL A 461 -11.52 -12.29 6.12
N GLN A 462 -11.19 -11.01 6.10
CA GLN A 462 -10.23 -10.40 7.01
C GLN A 462 -10.64 -8.95 7.34
N ARG A 463 -10.65 -8.59 8.62
CA ARG A 463 -10.77 -7.20 9.05
C ARG A 463 -9.40 -6.52 8.90
N LEU A 464 -9.36 -5.33 8.30
CA LEU A 464 -8.13 -4.60 8.01
C LEU A 464 -7.88 -3.44 8.96
N ALA A 465 -6.63 -2.98 8.97
CA ALA A 465 -6.12 -1.96 9.87
C ALA A 465 -6.70 -0.57 9.64
N ASN A 466 -7.42 -0.29 8.55
CA ASN A 466 -8.15 0.96 8.33
C ASN A 466 -9.66 0.83 8.68
N GLY A 467 -10.08 -0.33 9.20
CA GLY A 467 -11.47 -0.65 9.53
C GLY A 467 -12.26 -1.33 8.40
N ASN A 468 -11.74 -1.33 7.17
CA ASN A 468 -12.35 -1.99 6.03
C ASN A 468 -12.29 -3.52 6.17
N THR A 469 -13.07 -4.22 5.36
CA THR A 469 -13.11 -5.69 5.34
C THR A 469 -12.68 -6.19 3.97
N LEU A 470 -11.62 -6.99 3.93
CA LEU A 470 -11.21 -7.75 2.75
C LEU A 470 -12.00 -9.05 2.68
N ILE A 471 -12.55 -9.34 1.51
CA ILE A 471 -13.43 -10.47 1.25
C ILE A 471 -12.88 -11.22 0.05
N CYS A 472 -12.73 -12.53 0.16
CA CYS A 472 -12.33 -13.42 -0.91
C CYS A 472 -13.52 -14.31 -1.30
N GLU A 473 -14.18 -14.01 -2.41
CA GLU A 473 -15.15 -14.91 -3.05
C GLU A 473 -14.41 -15.99 -3.85
N GLY A 474 -14.07 -17.07 -3.15
CA GLY A 474 -13.07 -18.02 -3.60
C GLY A 474 -13.44 -18.80 -4.87
N THR A 475 -14.72 -19.11 -5.10
CA THR A 475 -15.15 -19.87 -6.28
C THR A 475 -15.02 -19.08 -7.58
N GLU A 476 -15.13 -17.75 -7.50
CA GLU A 476 -15.00 -16.84 -8.64
C GLU A 476 -13.58 -16.26 -8.75
N SER A 477 -12.68 -16.60 -7.82
CA SER A 477 -11.35 -15.98 -7.68
C SER A 477 -11.41 -14.46 -7.64
N TYR A 478 -12.38 -13.94 -6.89
CA TYR A 478 -12.60 -12.51 -6.73
C TYR A 478 -12.27 -12.11 -5.29
N ALA A 479 -11.35 -11.18 -5.11
CA ALA A 479 -11.03 -10.58 -3.84
C ALA A 479 -11.37 -9.09 -3.89
N PHE A 480 -12.05 -8.58 -2.87
CA PHE A 480 -12.48 -7.19 -2.85
C PHE A 480 -12.52 -6.66 -1.44
N GLU A 481 -12.39 -5.35 -1.31
CA GLU A 481 -12.36 -4.64 -0.04
C GLU A 481 -13.54 -3.67 0.04
N VAL A 482 -14.22 -3.70 1.18
CA VAL A 482 -15.33 -2.80 1.47
C VAL A 482 -15.11 -1.98 2.72
N THR A 483 -15.60 -0.74 2.73
CA THR A 483 -15.66 0.10 3.93
C THR A 483 -16.59 -0.52 5.00
N PRO A 484 -16.57 -0.03 6.26
CA PRO A 484 -17.53 -0.45 7.27
C PRO A 484 -19.01 -0.29 6.86
N ASP A 485 -19.28 0.65 5.95
CA ASP A 485 -20.62 0.91 5.38
C ASP A 485 -20.93 0.02 4.15
N GLY A 486 -20.00 -0.83 3.73
CA GLY A 486 -20.17 -1.79 2.63
C GLY A 486 -19.85 -1.23 1.25
N GLU A 487 -19.15 -0.10 1.15
CA GLU A 487 -18.77 0.47 -0.15
C GLU A 487 -17.47 -0.15 -0.68
N LEU A 488 -17.47 -0.54 -1.95
CA LEU A 488 -16.30 -1.10 -2.64
C LEU A 488 -15.19 -0.05 -2.80
N VAL A 489 -13.98 -0.36 -2.34
CA VAL A 489 -12.81 0.54 -2.44
C VAL A 489 -11.63 -0.07 -3.17
N TRP A 490 -11.57 -1.40 -3.29
CA TRP A 490 -10.54 -2.11 -4.07
C TRP A 490 -11.01 -3.49 -4.47
N ASP A 491 -10.50 -3.99 -5.59
CA ASP A 491 -10.75 -5.36 -6.02
C ASP A 491 -9.64 -5.99 -6.87
N HIS A 492 -9.70 -7.31 -6.98
CA HIS A 492 -8.83 -8.13 -7.80
C HIS A 492 -9.57 -9.39 -8.26
N SER A 493 -9.44 -9.72 -9.54
CA SER A 493 -9.91 -10.99 -10.10
C SER A 493 -8.73 -11.75 -10.70
N SER A 494 -8.67 -13.05 -10.44
CA SER A 494 -7.71 -13.96 -11.07
C SER A 494 -8.40 -15.15 -11.73
N SER A 495 -7.61 -16.06 -12.33
CA SER A 495 -8.14 -17.33 -12.84
C SER A 495 -8.01 -18.44 -11.78
N GLY A 496 -8.92 -19.41 -11.83
CA GLY A 496 -8.91 -20.58 -10.93
C GLY A 496 -9.90 -20.44 -9.77
N SER A 497 -9.57 -21.02 -8.62
CA SER A 497 -10.30 -20.82 -7.37
C SER A 497 -9.32 -20.50 -6.25
N LEU A 498 -9.73 -19.65 -5.31
CA LEU A 498 -8.91 -19.23 -4.18
C LEU A 498 -9.49 -19.79 -2.89
N PHE A 499 -8.64 -20.36 -2.02
CA PHE A 499 -9.10 -20.74 -0.69
C PHE A 499 -9.33 -19.51 0.18
N ARG A 500 -8.31 -18.66 0.28
CA ARG A 500 -8.32 -17.36 0.98
C ARG A 500 -7.45 -16.35 0.23
N PHE A 501 -7.60 -15.10 0.62
CA PHE A 501 -6.82 -13.97 0.15
C PHE A 501 -6.58 -13.02 1.34
N SER A 502 -5.32 -12.85 1.75
CA SER A 502 -4.97 -12.16 2.99
C SER A 502 -4.11 -10.93 2.70
N ARG A 503 -4.34 -9.83 3.40
CA ARG A 503 -3.52 -8.62 3.31
C ARG A 503 -2.70 -8.42 4.56
N TYR A 504 -1.41 -8.17 4.36
CA TYR A 504 -0.43 -7.82 5.38
C TYR A 504 -0.08 -6.34 5.26
N ALA A 505 -0.14 -5.60 6.36
CA ALA A 505 0.18 -4.17 6.38
C ALA A 505 1.66 -3.94 5.98
N PRO A 506 2.02 -2.78 5.39
CA PRO A 506 3.40 -2.51 4.97
C PRO A 506 4.43 -2.56 6.12
N ASP A 507 4.00 -2.35 7.36
CA ASP A 507 4.80 -2.42 8.58
C ASP A 507 4.75 -3.79 9.28
N PHE A 508 4.12 -4.80 8.66
CA PHE A 508 4.11 -6.16 9.20
C PHE A 508 5.53 -6.65 9.48
N ALA A 509 5.77 -7.11 10.71
CA ALA A 509 7.11 -7.44 11.22
C ALA A 509 7.88 -8.42 10.33
N GLY A 510 7.19 -9.34 9.65
CA GLY A 510 7.78 -10.29 8.72
C GLY A 510 8.50 -9.65 7.52
N PHE A 511 8.23 -8.38 7.18
CA PHE A 511 8.92 -7.70 6.09
C PHE A 511 10.27 -7.11 6.48
N SER A 512 10.57 -6.96 7.77
CA SER A 512 11.75 -6.24 8.27
C SER A 512 13.12 -6.76 7.76
N ASN A 513 13.20 -8.01 7.30
CA ASN A 513 14.43 -8.64 6.80
C ASN A 513 14.33 -9.10 5.34
N THR A 514 13.39 -8.55 4.57
CA THR A 514 13.12 -8.99 3.20
C THR A 514 13.51 -7.93 2.18
N GLU A 515 13.42 -8.25 0.88
CA GLU A 515 13.60 -7.23 -0.17
C GLU A 515 12.56 -6.11 -0.12
N LEU A 516 11.45 -6.32 0.60
CA LEU A 516 10.47 -5.27 0.91
C LEU A 516 10.95 -4.34 2.02
N ALA A 517 11.90 -4.76 2.87
CA ALA A 517 12.60 -3.85 3.77
C ALA A 517 13.66 -3.01 3.06
N VAL A 518 14.15 -3.43 1.88
CA VAL A 518 15.26 -2.77 1.18
C VAL A 518 15.07 -2.84 -0.34
N SER A 519 14.55 -1.76 -0.92
CA SER A 519 14.57 -1.53 -2.37
C SER A 519 14.79 -0.04 -2.70
N GLN A 520 16.05 0.26 -3.04
CA GLN A 520 16.62 1.38 -3.82
C GLN A 520 16.02 2.81 -3.74
N GLN A 521 15.84 3.36 -2.55
CA GLN A 521 16.17 4.75 -2.15
C GLN A 521 15.96 4.79 -0.62
N PRO A 522 16.97 5.08 0.22
CA PRO A 522 16.79 5.23 1.67
C PRO A 522 15.59 6.11 2.07
N TYR A 523 15.25 7.13 1.28
CA TYR A 523 13.93 7.77 1.33
C TYR A 523 13.58 8.56 0.06
N ALA A 524 12.29 8.63 -0.27
CA ALA A 524 11.81 9.49 -1.34
C ALA A 524 11.70 10.96 -0.89
N VAL A 525 12.19 11.89 -1.72
CA VAL A 525 11.93 13.32 -1.52
C VAL A 525 10.51 13.61 -1.97
N VAL A 526 9.65 14.04 -1.04
CA VAL A 526 8.27 14.43 -1.35
C VAL A 526 8.29 15.70 -2.19
N GLY A 527 7.41 15.80 -3.17
CA GLY A 527 7.19 16.98 -3.99
C GLY A 527 6.56 18.13 -3.19
N THR A 528 6.66 19.33 -3.75
CA THR A 528 6.13 20.55 -3.10
C THR A 528 4.61 20.68 -3.23
N GLY A 529 4.01 20.01 -4.22
CA GLY A 529 2.60 20.11 -4.56
C GLY A 529 2.25 21.25 -5.52
N GLN A 530 3.22 22.09 -5.94
CA GLN A 530 2.95 23.17 -6.90
C GLN A 530 2.77 22.61 -8.32
N ASP A 531 1.59 22.86 -8.89
CA ASP A 531 1.18 22.40 -10.23
C ASP A 531 0.82 23.57 -11.18
N GLN A 532 0.99 24.81 -10.72
CA GLN A 532 0.76 26.02 -11.51
C GLN A 532 2.07 26.68 -11.94
N PHE A 533 2.02 27.45 -13.01
CA PHE A 533 3.16 28.21 -13.53
C PHE A 533 3.07 29.68 -13.12
N TYR A 534 4.19 30.29 -12.77
CA TYR A 534 4.22 31.67 -12.27
C TYR A 534 5.21 32.55 -13.05
N GLY A 535 4.77 33.74 -13.43
CA GLY A 535 5.65 34.83 -13.87
C GLY A 535 6.00 35.74 -12.68
N ASN A 536 6.58 36.90 -12.93
CA ASN A 536 7.08 37.80 -11.87
C ASN A 536 6.07 38.21 -10.78
N THR A 537 4.76 38.25 -11.06
CA THR A 537 3.74 38.69 -10.07
C THR A 537 2.44 37.89 -10.09
N ASN A 538 2.18 37.12 -11.14
CA ASN A 538 0.91 36.43 -11.36
C ASN A 538 1.16 35.00 -11.87
N THR A 539 0.15 34.15 -11.77
CA THR A 539 0.07 32.88 -12.50
C THR A 539 0.07 33.11 -14.01
N ILE A 540 0.72 32.22 -14.76
CA ILE A 540 0.82 32.22 -16.22
C ILE A 540 0.40 30.86 -16.79
N SER A 541 0.20 30.77 -18.10
CA SER A 541 0.10 29.47 -18.79
C SER A 541 1.45 28.75 -18.80
N GLN A 542 1.43 27.44 -19.00
CA GLN A 542 2.64 26.62 -19.13
C GLN A 542 3.61 27.23 -20.16
N PRO A 543 4.83 27.62 -19.75
CA PRO A 543 5.86 28.09 -20.67
C PRO A 543 6.41 26.91 -21.48
N ALA A 544 6.76 27.13 -22.75
CA ALA A 544 7.45 26.14 -23.57
C ALA A 544 8.97 26.18 -23.35
N ILE A 545 9.68 25.14 -23.79
CA ILE A 545 11.16 25.12 -23.77
C ILE A 545 11.70 26.36 -24.50
N GLY A 546 12.50 27.16 -23.80
CA GLY A 546 13.10 28.39 -24.33
C GLY A 546 12.30 29.66 -24.07
N ASP A 547 11.08 29.56 -23.52
CA ASP A 547 10.32 30.72 -23.05
C ASP A 547 10.83 31.20 -21.67
N ASP A 548 10.53 32.46 -21.36
CA ASP A 548 10.74 33.01 -20.01
C ASP A 548 10.01 32.15 -18.96
N PHE A 549 10.68 31.94 -17.84
CA PHE A 549 10.19 31.15 -16.72
C PHE A 549 9.97 29.66 -17.01
N TYR A 550 10.52 29.07 -18.08
CA TYR A 550 10.53 27.61 -18.24
C TYR A 550 11.49 26.94 -17.24
N GLY A 551 11.09 25.78 -16.69
CA GLY A 551 11.90 24.99 -15.73
C GLY A 551 11.56 25.24 -14.25
N GLN A 552 10.35 25.72 -13.96
CA GLN A 552 9.83 25.87 -12.59
C GLN A 552 9.41 24.51 -12.01
N ASP A 553 8.98 24.50 -10.74
CA ASP A 553 8.52 23.29 -10.04
C ASP A 553 7.49 22.48 -10.85
N ALA A 554 6.43 23.15 -11.33
CA ALA A 554 5.34 22.56 -12.10
C ALA A 554 5.74 22.00 -13.48
N ASN A 555 6.97 22.24 -13.96
CA ASN A 555 7.47 21.63 -15.19
C ASN A 555 7.94 20.18 -15.00
N TYR A 556 8.06 19.69 -13.76
CA TYR A 556 8.63 18.39 -13.46
C TYR A 556 7.66 17.52 -12.65
N VAL A 557 7.69 16.21 -12.90
CA VAL A 557 6.96 15.23 -12.09
C VAL A 557 7.66 15.10 -10.74
N SER A 558 6.89 15.14 -9.65
CA SER A 558 7.40 14.96 -8.29
C SER A 558 6.57 13.96 -7.51
N ASN A 559 7.19 13.37 -6.49
CA ASN A 559 6.56 12.40 -5.59
C ASN A 559 5.45 13.05 -4.76
N ARG A 560 4.18 12.85 -5.09
CA ARG A 560 3.09 13.44 -4.30
C ARG A 560 2.98 12.79 -2.92
N PRO A 561 2.72 13.55 -1.84
CA PRO A 561 2.43 12.95 -0.54
C PRO A 561 1.20 12.06 -0.66
N VAL A 562 1.26 10.90 -0.02
CA VAL A 562 0.14 9.96 0.06
C VAL A 562 -0.03 9.63 1.53
N TYR A 563 -1.20 9.95 2.08
CA TYR A 563 -1.46 9.82 3.52
C TYR A 563 -2.59 8.80 3.79
N GLU A 564 -2.51 8.13 4.93
CA GLU A 564 -3.56 7.26 5.48
C GLU A 564 -3.85 7.65 6.94
N LEU A 565 -5.13 7.75 7.30
CA LEU A 565 -5.56 7.91 8.69
C LEU A 565 -5.72 6.55 9.35
N SER A 566 -5.26 6.40 10.59
CA SER A 566 -5.60 5.22 11.40
C SER A 566 -7.10 5.15 11.71
N PRO A 567 -7.67 3.97 12.06
CA PRO A 567 -9.11 3.81 12.33
C PRO A 567 -9.62 4.68 13.47
N ASP A 568 -8.79 4.82 14.50
CA ASP A 568 -9.05 5.69 15.65
C ASP A 568 -8.89 7.18 15.31
N ARG A 569 -8.42 7.50 14.10
CA ARG A 569 -8.12 8.83 13.58
C ARG A 569 -7.12 9.60 14.45
N LEU A 570 -6.26 8.89 15.18
CA LEU A 570 -5.23 9.50 16.04
C LEU A 570 -3.92 9.76 15.28
N THR A 571 -3.65 8.99 14.22
CA THR A 571 -2.37 9.01 13.50
C THR A 571 -2.56 9.15 11.98
N VAL A 572 -1.53 9.65 11.31
CA VAL A 572 -1.44 9.80 9.86
C VAL A 572 -0.16 9.11 9.39
N TYR A 573 -0.27 8.07 8.57
CA TYR A 573 0.87 7.44 7.90
C TYR A 573 1.14 8.10 6.55
N ASP A 574 2.40 8.37 6.24
CA ASP A 574 2.87 8.92 4.96
C ASP A 574 3.62 7.85 4.17
N TYR A 575 3.05 7.40 3.06
CA TYR A 575 3.62 6.33 2.24
C TYR A 575 4.88 6.73 1.48
N GLN A 576 5.10 8.02 1.22
CA GLN A 576 6.30 8.45 0.52
C GLN A 576 7.51 8.43 1.45
N THR A 577 7.30 8.85 2.70
CA THR A 577 8.39 8.98 3.67
C THR A 577 8.52 7.77 4.57
N LYS A 578 7.48 6.94 4.65
CA LYS A 578 7.34 5.82 5.60
C LYS A 578 7.38 6.30 7.06
N LEU A 579 6.86 7.51 7.30
CA LEU A 579 6.73 8.12 8.63
C LEU A 579 5.26 8.09 9.06
N SER A 580 5.00 7.86 10.34
CA SER A 580 3.67 8.09 10.92
C SER A 580 3.70 9.29 11.85
N TRP A 581 2.64 10.08 11.84
CA TRP A 581 2.53 11.36 12.52
C TRP A 581 1.33 11.36 13.45
N VAL A 582 1.42 12.08 14.56
CA VAL A 582 0.20 12.42 15.32
C VAL A 582 -0.68 13.34 14.48
N LYS A 583 -1.98 13.04 14.44
CA LYS A 583 -2.97 13.76 13.61
C LYS A 583 -3.29 15.15 14.17
N SER A 584 -3.53 15.23 15.47
CA SER A 584 -3.87 16.47 16.17
C SER A 584 -2.68 17.03 16.95
N VAL A 585 -2.69 18.35 17.14
CA VAL A 585 -1.80 19.05 18.07
C VAL A 585 -2.54 19.68 19.25
N ASP A 586 -3.85 19.40 19.38
CA ASP A 586 -4.62 19.70 20.60
C ASP A 586 -4.07 18.86 21.75
N GLN A 587 -3.30 19.51 22.63
CA GLN A 587 -2.61 18.86 23.74
C GLN A 587 -3.51 18.73 24.97
N ASN A 588 -4.58 19.52 25.06
CA ASN A 588 -5.43 19.57 26.24
C ASN A 588 -6.75 18.79 26.06
N GLY A 589 -7.08 18.40 24.82
CA GLY A 589 -8.24 17.58 24.43
C GLY A 589 -9.57 18.33 24.44
N ASP A 590 -9.57 19.66 24.35
CA ASP A 590 -10.79 20.48 24.36
C ASP A 590 -11.43 20.67 22.96
N GLY A 591 -10.76 20.18 21.91
CA GLY A 591 -11.20 20.25 20.52
C GLY A 591 -10.87 21.58 19.83
N LEU A 592 -10.12 22.47 20.46
CA LEU A 592 -9.58 23.69 19.89
C LEU A 592 -8.06 23.56 19.74
N ILE A 593 -7.50 24.28 18.76
CA ILE A 593 -6.04 24.39 18.61
C ILE A 593 -5.70 25.87 18.81
N ASP A 594 -5.20 26.18 19.99
CA ASP A 594 -4.92 27.55 20.43
C ASP A 594 -3.63 27.68 21.26
N THR A 595 -3.48 28.82 21.94
CA THR A 595 -2.27 29.08 22.75
C THR A 595 -2.04 28.08 23.88
N ASN A 596 -3.08 27.41 24.37
CA ASN A 596 -2.99 26.43 25.45
C ASN A 596 -2.35 25.11 25.01
N ASP A 597 -2.28 24.84 23.71
CA ASP A 597 -1.65 23.64 23.14
C ASP A 597 -0.16 23.81 22.83
N LYS A 598 0.35 25.03 23.01
CA LYS A 598 1.75 25.34 22.75
C LYS A 598 2.63 24.90 23.91
N VAL A 599 3.73 24.27 23.54
CA VAL A 599 4.64 23.58 24.45
C VAL A 599 5.97 24.31 24.52
N ALA A 600 6.53 24.44 25.74
CA ALA A 600 7.89 24.92 25.92
C ALA A 600 8.90 23.81 25.59
N TRP A 601 10.07 24.19 25.06
CA TRP A 601 11.13 23.24 24.68
C TRP A 601 11.51 22.25 25.80
N ALA A 602 11.54 22.73 27.04
CA ALA A 602 11.94 21.94 28.21
C ALA A 602 10.95 20.82 28.57
N ASP A 603 9.69 20.92 28.13
CA ASP A 603 8.62 19.98 28.49
C ASP A 603 8.45 18.85 27.45
N ILE A 604 9.01 19.02 26.25
CA ILE A 604 8.90 18.05 25.14
C ILE A 604 9.29 16.62 25.55
N PRO A 605 10.42 16.36 26.26
CA PRO A 605 10.81 15.00 26.61
C PRO A 605 9.78 14.28 27.51
N ASN A 606 9.08 15.02 28.37
CA ASN A 606 8.05 14.45 29.24
C ASN A 606 6.81 14.08 28.43
N ILE A 607 6.36 14.96 27.53
CA ILE A 607 5.21 14.71 26.67
C ILE A 607 5.44 13.49 25.75
N VAL A 608 6.64 13.38 25.17
CA VAL A 608 7.01 12.20 24.37
C VAL A 608 6.95 10.91 25.22
N ALA A 609 7.48 10.96 26.44
CA ALA A 609 7.46 9.80 27.34
C ALA A 609 6.04 9.42 27.80
N GLU A 610 5.18 10.40 28.05
CA GLU A 610 3.77 10.21 28.40
C GLU A 610 3.00 9.59 27.24
N LEU A 611 3.14 10.15 26.03
CA LEU A 611 2.47 9.63 24.83
C LEU A 611 2.86 8.17 24.53
N ASN A 612 4.14 7.83 24.69
CA ASN A 612 4.64 6.46 24.53
C ASN A 612 4.13 5.52 25.62
N ALA A 613 4.05 5.98 26.88
CA ALA A 613 3.51 5.19 27.98
C ALA A 613 2.00 4.92 27.82
N GLU A 614 1.27 5.80 27.14
CA GLU A 614 -0.15 5.65 26.81
C GLU A 614 -0.41 4.75 25.60
N ASN A 615 0.63 4.32 24.87
CA ASN A 615 0.51 3.58 23.62
C ASN A 615 -0.40 4.30 22.61
N TYR A 616 -0.23 5.63 22.48
CA TYR A 616 -1.10 6.47 21.67
C TYR A 616 -1.12 6.03 20.21
N GLY A 617 -2.33 5.84 19.66
CA GLY A 617 -2.51 5.31 18.31
C GLY A 617 -2.04 3.86 18.13
N GLY A 618 -1.81 3.13 19.22
CA GLY A 618 -1.27 1.76 19.20
C GLY A 618 0.26 1.67 19.23
N PHE A 619 0.97 2.80 19.41
CA PHE A 619 2.44 2.87 19.31
C PHE A 619 3.12 3.48 20.54
N ASP A 620 4.36 3.05 20.81
CA ASP A 620 5.19 3.46 21.96
C ASP A 620 6.58 4.02 21.58
N ASP A 621 6.79 4.35 20.30
CA ASP A 621 8.06 4.80 19.70
C ASP A 621 8.01 6.24 19.13
N TRP A 622 7.09 7.08 19.61
CA TRP A 622 6.99 8.48 19.22
C TRP A 622 8.23 9.28 19.59
N ARG A 623 8.61 10.24 18.73
CA ARG A 623 9.73 11.17 18.91
C ARG A 623 9.44 12.55 18.33
N LEU A 624 10.21 13.54 18.77
CA LEU A 624 10.23 14.88 18.16
C LEU A 624 10.85 14.80 16.76
N PRO A 625 10.16 15.22 15.69
CA PRO A 625 10.68 15.20 14.32
C PRO A 625 11.88 16.14 14.16
N SER A 626 12.83 15.76 13.32
CA SER A 626 13.81 16.66 12.72
C SER A 626 13.14 17.67 11.80
N ILE A 627 13.82 18.78 11.50
CA ILE A 627 13.29 19.76 10.55
C ILE A 627 13.12 19.18 9.15
N LYS A 628 13.96 18.21 8.74
CA LYS A 628 13.82 17.50 7.45
C LYS A 628 12.55 16.65 7.40
N GLU A 629 12.21 15.98 8.50
CA GLU A 629 10.93 15.24 8.60
C GLU A 629 9.73 16.19 8.61
N ILE A 630 9.75 17.28 9.39
CA ILE A 630 8.64 18.27 9.34
C ILE A 630 8.48 18.84 7.93
N TYR A 631 9.58 19.06 7.23
CA TYR A 631 9.55 19.64 5.90
C TYR A 631 8.93 18.72 4.85
N SER A 632 8.90 17.40 5.09
CA SER A 632 8.32 16.42 4.16
C SER A 632 6.80 16.59 4.03
N ILE A 633 6.10 16.96 5.11
CA ILE A 633 4.64 17.07 5.15
C ILE A 633 4.10 18.45 4.71
N ILE A 634 4.99 19.37 4.34
CA ILE A 634 4.60 20.71 3.86
C ILE A 634 3.91 20.63 2.51
N ASP A 635 2.85 21.43 2.34
CA ASP A 635 2.20 21.67 1.05
C ASP A 635 2.44 23.12 0.58
N PHE A 636 3.22 23.31 -0.48
CA PHE A 636 3.53 24.64 -1.04
C PHE A 636 2.38 25.25 -1.87
N ARG A 637 1.21 24.59 -1.92
CA ARG A 637 -0.06 25.22 -2.33
C ARG A 637 -0.65 26.10 -1.23
N GLY A 638 -0.11 26.03 -0.01
CA GLY A 638 -0.40 26.97 1.07
C GLY A 638 -0.12 28.42 0.68
N MET A 639 -0.79 29.36 1.36
CA MET A 639 -0.69 30.78 1.04
C MET A 639 -0.38 31.61 2.30
N ASP A 640 0.67 32.41 2.21
CA ASP A 640 1.13 33.29 3.29
C ASP A 640 0.10 34.39 3.63
N PRO A 641 -0.48 34.40 4.84
CA PRO A 641 -1.45 35.40 5.28
C PRO A 641 -0.80 36.68 5.78
N SER A 642 0.51 36.86 5.64
CA SER A 642 1.19 38.12 5.97
C SER A 642 0.52 39.30 5.26
N GLY A 643 0.07 40.29 6.05
CA GLY A 643 -0.67 41.45 5.57
C GLY A 643 -2.20 41.30 5.56
N TYR A 644 -2.73 40.11 5.87
CA TYR A 644 -4.16 39.92 6.15
C TYR A 644 -4.56 40.66 7.43
N THR A 645 -5.66 41.42 7.37
CA THR A 645 -6.14 42.27 8.48
C THR A 645 -7.48 41.79 9.06
N GLY A 646 -8.04 40.71 8.52
CA GLY A 646 -9.26 40.10 9.05
C GLY A 646 -9.00 39.19 10.25
N THR A 647 -10.08 38.77 10.90
CA THR A 647 -10.05 37.79 12.01
C THR A 647 -10.60 36.42 11.61
N ASP A 648 -11.25 36.34 10.44
CA ASP A 648 -11.76 35.07 9.90
C ASP A 648 -10.65 34.34 9.15
N THR A 649 -10.27 33.16 9.66
CA THR A 649 -9.20 32.32 9.11
C THR A 649 -9.74 31.20 8.22
N SER A 650 -11.06 31.05 8.09
CA SER A 650 -11.69 29.93 7.36
C SER A 650 -11.37 29.93 5.86
N GLY A 651 -11.07 31.10 5.30
CA GLY A 651 -10.67 31.27 3.89
C GLY A 651 -9.16 31.24 3.65
N LEU A 652 -8.34 30.95 4.67
CA LEU A 652 -6.89 30.85 4.53
C LEU A 652 -6.46 29.40 4.34
N THR A 653 -5.39 29.21 3.56
CA THR A 653 -4.85 27.90 3.23
C THR A 653 -3.48 27.74 3.88
N PRO A 654 -3.33 26.90 4.92
CA PRO A 654 -2.03 26.66 5.53
C PRO A 654 -1.14 25.83 4.59
N TYR A 655 0.15 25.78 4.91
CA TYR A 655 1.13 24.97 4.20
C TYR A 655 1.08 23.49 4.62
N LEU A 656 -0.12 22.95 4.83
CA LEU A 656 -0.38 21.61 5.38
C LEU A 656 -1.71 21.08 4.85
N ASP A 657 -1.78 19.77 4.57
CA ASP A 657 -3.03 19.12 4.16
C ASP A 657 -3.98 18.92 5.35
N ARG A 658 -5.04 19.74 5.40
CA ARG A 658 -6.02 19.75 6.49
C ARG A 658 -7.00 18.56 6.45
N ASN A 659 -7.00 17.77 5.38
CA ASN A 659 -7.81 16.54 5.35
C ASN A 659 -7.23 15.48 6.29
N TYR A 660 -5.91 15.52 6.51
CA TYR A 660 -5.19 14.57 7.35
C TYR A 660 -4.74 15.20 8.66
N PHE A 661 -4.22 16.42 8.64
CA PHE A 661 -3.63 17.04 9.83
C PHE A 661 -4.49 18.16 10.39
N ASP A 662 -4.75 18.14 11.70
CA ASP A 662 -5.41 19.26 12.36
C ASP A 662 -4.45 20.44 12.48
N PHE A 663 -4.97 21.65 12.30
CA PHE A 663 -4.18 22.87 12.29
C PHE A 663 -4.98 24.07 12.81
N GLY A 664 -4.33 24.89 13.64
CA GLY A 664 -4.81 26.18 14.09
C GLY A 664 -3.84 27.31 13.73
N TYR A 665 -4.37 28.42 13.23
CA TYR A 665 -3.64 29.68 13.13
C TYR A 665 -3.43 30.30 14.53
N GLY A 666 -2.61 31.35 14.63
CA GLY A 666 -2.37 32.00 15.92
C GLY A 666 -3.63 32.62 16.54
N ASP A 667 -3.74 32.52 17.87
CA ASP A 667 -4.91 32.90 18.65
C ASP A 667 -4.96 34.43 18.89
N GLN A 668 -5.80 35.12 18.12
CA GLN A 668 -5.96 36.56 18.22
C GLN A 668 -6.67 37.01 19.50
N ASP A 669 -7.46 36.15 20.14
CA ASP A 669 -8.12 36.46 21.42
C ASP A 669 -7.09 36.45 22.57
N ALA A 670 -6.05 35.62 22.46
CA ALA A 670 -4.86 35.66 23.32
C ALA A 670 -3.82 36.72 22.92
N GLY A 671 -4.07 37.49 21.85
CA GLY A 671 -3.20 38.56 21.39
C GLY A 671 -2.08 38.14 20.45
N GLU A 672 -2.14 36.91 19.93
CA GLU A 672 -1.22 36.45 18.89
C GLU A 672 -1.56 37.03 17.52
N ARG A 673 -0.57 37.03 16.62
CA ARG A 673 -0.81 37.28 15.20
C ARG A 673 -1.28 35.97 14.56
N ILE A 674 -2.01 36.08 13.46
CA ILE A 674 -2.50 34.92 12.71
C ILE A 674 -1.37 33.94 12.29
N ILE A 675 -0.18 34.47 12.04
CA ILE A 675 1.01 33.69 11.66
C ILE A 675 1.76 33.07 12.84
N ASP A 676 1.31 33.27 14.07
CA ASP A 676 1.95 32.70 15.26
C ASP A 676 1.55 31.22 15.42
N ALA A 677 1.91 30.39 14.43
CA ALA A 677 1.56 28.97 14.33
C ALA A 677 2.80 28.09 14.08
N GLN A 678 3.85 28.33 14.88
CA GLN A 678 5.14 27.65 14.75
C GLN A 678 5.13 26.26 15.40
N PHE A 679 5.97 25.36 14.89
CA PHE A 679 6.14 23.99 15.36
C PHE A 679 7.60 23.70 15.71
N TRP A 680 7.83 23.03 16.83
CA TRP A 680 9.17 22.59 17.24
C TRP A 680 9.68 21.44 16.38
N SER A 681 11.00 21.44 16.13
CA SER A 681 11.74 20.28 15.60
C SER A 681 12.96 19.98 16.47
N SER A 682 13.52 18.78 16.35
CA SER A 682 14.74 18.36 17.04
C SER A 682 16.03 18.95 16.47
N SER A 683 15.95 19.67 15.34
CA SER A 683 17.11 20.25 14.68
C SER A 683 17.54 21.56 15.36
N GLU A 684 18.47 21.44 16.30
CA GLU A 684 19.05 22.60 17.00
C GLU A 684 19.94 23.44 16.06
N TYR A 685 19.89 24.77 16.20
CA TYR A 685 20.86 25.62 15.52
C TYR A 685 22.19 25.58 16.29
N VAL A 686 23.29 25.29 15.60
CA VAL A 686 24.61 25.14 16.21
C VAL A 686 25.27 26.46 16.63
N SER A 687 24.65 27.59 16.31
CA SER A 687 25.06 28.93 16.77
C SER A 687 23.89 29.60 17.51
N THR A 688 23.88 30.93 17.56
CA THR A 688 22.87 31.71 18.26
C THR A 688 22.22 32.73 17.36
N VAL A 689 20.91 32.91 17.50
CA VAL A 689 20.15 34.01 16.89
C VAL A 689 20.01 35.17 17.87
N MET A 690 19.57 36.35 17.41
CA MET A 690 19.09 37.51 18.17
C MET A 690 19.45 37.55 19.68
N ASN A 691 20.35 38.46 20.05
CA ASN A 691 20.85 38.62 21.43
C ASN A 691 21.63 37.39 21.96
N GLY A 692 22.23 36.61 21.06
CA GLY A 692 23.07 35.46 21.41
C GLY A 692 22.29 34.33 22.07
N THR A 693 21.07 34.07 21.60
CA THR A 693 20.14 33.10 22.18
C THR A 693 20.23 31.76 21.45
N ALA A 694 20.27 30.66 22.21
CA ALA A 694 20.21 29.32 21.65
C ALA A 694 18.83 29.07 21.04
N SER A 695 18.81 28.47 19.86
CA SER A 695 17.59 28.23 19.09
C SER A 695 17.50 26.80 18.58
N ALA A 696 16.31 26.43 18.15
CA ALA A 696 16.05 25.25 17.32
C ALA A 696 15.31 25.70 16.07
N PHE A 697 15.55 25.02 14.96
CA PHE A 697 14.77 25.25 13.76
C PHE A 697 13.35 24.75 14.00
N GLY A 698 12.38 25.56 13.60
CA GLY A 698 10.99 25.20 13.56
C GLY A 698 10.41 25.54 12.21
N PHE A 699 9.26 24.94 11.90
CA PHE A 699 8.48 25.30 10.72
C PHE A 699 7.20 26.00 11.14
N ASN A 700 6.75 26.95 10.34
CA ASN A 700 5.50 27.64 10.55
C ASN A 700 4.52 27.32 9.41
N PHE A 701 3.60 26.38 9.66
CA PHE A 701 2.58 25.99 8.70
C PHE A 701 1.60 27.13 8.36
N GLY A 702 1.57 28.20 9.17
CA GLY A 702 0.79 29.39 8.87
C GLY A 702 1.42 30.31 7.82
N ASP A 703 2.75 30.42 7.76
CA ASP A 703 3.46 31.37 6.87
C ASP A 703 4.50 30.73 5.93
N GLY A 704 4.69 29.41 5.98
CA GLY A 704 5.48 28.64 5.03
C GLY A 704 7.00 28.81 5.15
N ARG A 705 7.54 28.95 6.37
CA ARG A 705 8.97 29.28 6.59
C ARG A 705 9.65 28.45 7.67
N ILE A 706 10.92 28.10 7.44
CA ILE A 706 11.85 27.60 8.46
C ILE A 706 12.59 28.78 9.08
N LYS A 707 12.61 28.85 10.42
CA LYS A 707 13.38 29.85 11.18
C LYS A 707 14.03 29.20 12.41
N GLY A 708 15.18 29.72 12.81
CA GLY A 708 15.79 29.43 14.10
C GLY A 708 15.05 30.18 15.20
N TYR A 709 14.24 29.47 15.96
CA TYR A 709 13.46 30.05 17.05
C TYR A 709 14.17 29.89 18.39
N ALA A 710 14.30 31.00 19.12
CA ALA A 710 14.83 30.99 20.47
C ALA A 710 13.99 30.08 21.39
N ARG A 711 14.67 29.25 22.19
CA ARG A 711 14.00 28.36 23.19
C ARG A 711 13.48 29.17 24.38
N ASP A 712 14.21 30.22 24.74
CA ASP A 712 13.87 31.14 25.82
C ASP A 712 13.91 32.59 25.34
N ASN A 713 12.99 33.41 25.81
CA ASN A 713 13.00 34.84 25.56
C ASN A 713 13.99 35.54 26.52
N LYS A 714 15.24 35.75 26.08
CA LYS A 714 16.28 36.38 26.93
C LYS A 714 15.92 37.76 27.51
N GLY A 715 15.01 38.50 26.86
CA GLY A 715 14.55 39.81 27.34
C GLY A 715 13.61 39.76 28.56
N SER A 716 12.77 38.72 28.66
CA SER A 716 11.78 38.55 29.73
C SER A 716 12.07 37.37 30.68
N GLY A 717 12.93 36.44 30.27
CA GLY A 717 13.19 35.18 30.97
C GLY A 717 12.08 34.14 30.83
N ALA A 718 11.05 34.40 30.02
CA ALA A 718 9.95 33.47 29.78
C ALA A 718 10.32 32.43 28.71
N ALA A 719 9.83 31.19 28.86
CA ALA A 719 9.96 30.16 27.83
C ALA A 719 9.20 30.57 26.57
N ASN A 720 9.74 30.21 25.40
CA ASN A 720 9.01 30.32 24.15
C ASN A 720 8.19 29.04 23.94
N THR A 721 6.95 29.16 23.49
CA THR A 721 6.01 28.04 23.35
C THR A 721 5.56 27.89 21.90
N MET A 722 5.54 26.65 21.38
CA MET A 722 5.15 26.33 20.00
C MET A 722 4.37 25.03 19.95
N TYR A 723 3.66 24.77 18.86
CA TYR A 723 2.97 23.51 18.67
C TYR A 723 3.96 22.35 18.54
N LEU A 724 3.50 21.14 18.91
CA LEU A 724 4.28 19.91 18.86
C LEU A 724 3.52 18.87 18.05
N ARG A 725 4.13 18.38 16.97
CA ARG A 725 3.63 17.24 16.20
C ARG A 725 4.69 16.15 16.21
N LEU A 726 4.41 15.05 16.90
CA LEU A 726 5.32 13.92 17.04
C LEU A 726 5.23 12.97 15.84
N VAL A 727 6.33 12.24 15.62
CA VAL A 727 6.53 11.34 14.49
C VAL A 727 7.12 10.00 14.94
N ARG A 728 6.88 8.92 14.21
CA ARG A 728 7.49 7.58 14.34
C ARG A 728 7.84 7.01 12.95
N GLY A 729 8.44 5.82 12.87
CA GLY A 729 8.76 5.16 11.60
C GLY A 729 10.16 5.48 11.08
N ASN A 730 10.30 5.62 9.74
CA ASN A 730 11.58 5.69 9.02
C ASN A 730 12.63 6.64 9.63
N SER A 731 13.58 6.08 10.38
CA SER A 731 14.66 6.83 11.02
C SER A 731 15.76 7.30 10.04
N SER A 732 15.74 6.81 8.80
CA SER A 732 16.72 7.19 7.76
C SER A 732 16.29 8.44 6.98
N TYR A 733 15.04 8.91 7.16
CA TYR A 733 14.53 10.07 6.44
C TYR A 733 15.36 11.33 6.74
N GLY A 734 15.86 11.97 5.68
CA GLY A 734 16.69 13.18 5.79
C GLY A 734 18.18 12.93 6.04
N ILE A 735 18.64 11.68 6.10
CA ILE A 735 20.05 11.32 6.19
C ILE A 735 20.58 11.03 4.78
N ASN A 736 21.47 11.89 4.29
CA ASN A 736 22.03 11.77 2.94
C ASN A 736 23.16 10.73 2.86
N ASP A 737 23.42 10.23 1.65
CA ASP A 737 24.57 9.36 1.32
C ASP A 737 25.29 9.92 0.10
N PHE A 738 26.12 10.94 0.32
CA PHE A 738 26.82 11.65 -0.73
C PHE A 738 28.09 10.92 -1.21
N ALA A 739 28.24 10.83 -2.52
CA ALA A 739 29.47 10.40 -3.18
C ALA A 739 29.95 11.45 -4.19
N ASP A 740 31.22 11.83 -4.07
CA ASP A 740 31.91 12.63 -5.09
C ASP A 740 32.23 11.73 -6.28
N ASN A 741 31.72 12.09 -7.46
CA ASN A 741 31.94 11.32 -8.68
C ASN A 741 33.27 11.67 -9.38
N GLU A 742 34.10 12.51 -8.75
CA GLU A 742 35.39 12.98 -9.26
C GLU A 742 35.33 13.73 -10.62
N ASN A 743 34.12 14.06 -11.08
CA ASN A 743 33.84 14.72 -12.36
C ASN A 743 33.11 16.07 -12.19
N GLN A 744 33.20 16.67 -10.98
CA GLN A 744 32.45 17.87 -10.55
C GLN A 744 30.94 17.65 -10.34
N THR A 745 30.49 16.40 -10.22
CA THR A 745 29.15 16.06 -9.73
C THR A 745 29.21 15.29 -8.41
N VAL A 746 28.11 15.32 -7.66
CA VAL A 746 27.92 14.60 -6.40
C VAL A 746 26.61 13.82 -6.48
N SER A 747 26.67 12.49 -6.35
CA SER A 747 25.48 11.64 -6.25
C SER A 747 25.04 11.53 -4.80
N ASP A 748 23.73 11.60 -4.54
CA ASP A 748 23.10 11.31 -3.25
C ASP A 748 22.31 10.01 -3.38
N PHE A 749 22.92 8.91 -2.92
CA PHE A 749 22.28 7.59 -2.99
C PHE A 749 21.07 7.48 -2.06
N ALA A 750 20.93 8.38 -1.07
CA ALA A 750 19.77 8.40 -0.19
C ALA A 750 18.48 8.80 -0.90
N THR A 751 18.58 9.70 -1.88
CA THR A 751 17.46 10.35 -2.56
C THR A 751 17.42 10.08 -4.07
N GLY A 752 18.44 9.40 -4.60
CA GLY A 752 18.65 9.20 -6.05
C GLY A 752 18.78 10.51 -6.83
N LEU A 753 19.21 11.58 -6.17
CA LEU A 753 19.51 12.87 -6.82
C LEU A 753 21.01 12.95 -7.14
N MET A 754 21.35 13.66 -8.20
CA MET A 754 22.73 14.04 -8.52
C MET A 754 22.82 15.55 -8.65
N TRP A 755 23.90 16.12 -8.14
CA TRP A 755 24.08 17.55 -7.97
C TRP A 755 25.36 18.02 -8.66
N ALA A 756 25.35 19.25 -9.19
CA ALA A 756 26.60 19.93 -9.51
C ALA A 756 27.37 20.23 -8.21
N LYS A 757 28.67 19.94 -8.20
CA LYS A 757 29.54 20.14 -7.03
C LYS A 757 29.80 21.62 -6.74
N ASP A 758 29.92 22.43 -7.79
CA ASP A 758 30.02 23.89 -7.71
C ASP A 758 28.63 24.54 -7.79
N ASP A 759 28.50 25.73 -7.20
CA ASP A 759 27.35 26.60 -7.42
C ASP A 759 27.52 27.50 -8.65
N SER A 760 26.54 28.37 -8.93
CA SER A 760 26.59 29.29 -10.06
C SER A 760 27.78 30.24 -10.05
N GLY A 761 28.43 30.50 -8.89
CA GLY A 761 29.52 31.46 -8.75
C GLY A 761 29.10 32.93 -8.74
N PHE A 762 27.84 33.23 -9.06
CA PHE A 762 27.27 34.58 -9.05
C PHE A 762 25.76 34.53 -8.75
N GLY A 763 25.24 35.65 -8.24
CA GLY A 763 23.81 35.84 -7.98
C GLY A 763 23.04 36.22 -9.24
N MET A 764 21.79 35.76 -9.32
CA MET A 764 20.86 35.99 -10.42
C MET A 764 19.45 36.22 -9.86
N ASN A 765 18.65 37.04 -10.53
CA ASN A 765 17.22 37.05 -10.26
C ASN A 765 16.58 35.70 -10.64
N TRP A 766 15.34 35.47 -10.23
CA TRP A 766 14.74 34.14 -10.36
C TRP A 766 14.51 33.71 -11.82
N GLN A 767 14.11 34.65 -12.70
CA GLN A 767 13.94 34.39 -14.12
C GLN A 767 15.27 34.01 -14.78
N ASP A 768 16.34 34.73 -14.46
CA ASP A 768 17.67 34.49 -14.98
C ASP A 768 18.27 33.17 -14.46
N ALA A 769 17.96 32.78 -13.21
CA ALA A 769 18.36 31.48 -12.68
C ALA A 769 17.73 30.32 -13.46
N LEU A 770 16.44 30.42 -13.81
CA LEU A 770 15.76 29.43 -14.66
C LEU A 770 16.36 29.38 -16.08
N ALA A 771 16.60 30.54 -16.68
CA ALA A 771 17.24 30.63 -17.99
C ALA A 771 18.67 30.07 -17.99
N TRP A 772 19.43 30.29 -16.92
CA TRP A 772 20.78 29.77 -16.74
C TRP A 772 20.80 28.24 -16.73
N VAL A 773 19.82 27.58 -16.10
CA VAL A 773 19.69 26.11 -16.19
C VAL A 773 19.53 25.64 -17.63
N GLN A 774 18.70 26.34 -18.43
CA GLN A 774 18.50 25.99 -19.83
C GLN A 774 19.77 26.17 -20.65
N GLU A 775 20.55 27.20 -20.37
CA GLU A 775 21.89 27.39 -20.95
C GLU A 775 22.82 26.21 -20.61
N LYS A 776 22.83 25.76 -19.35
CA LYS A 776 23.65 24.60 -18.92
C LYS A 776 23.23 23.29 -19.57
N ASN A 777 21.93 23.11 -19.80
CA ASN A 777 21.45 21.96 -20.56
C ASN A 777 21.85 22.02 -22.04
N ALA A 778 21.77 23.19 -22.67
CA ALA A 778 22.20 23.37 -24.05
C ALA A 778 23.72 23.16 -24.23
N GLU A 779 24.51 23.45 -23.20
CA GLU A 779 25.97 23.23 -23.14
C GLU A 779 26.36 21.76 -22.90
N ASN A 780 25.40 20.88 -22.57
CA ASN A 780 25.67 19.54 -22.03
C ASN A 780 26.63 19.60 -20.83
N PHE A 781 26.36 20.54 -19.91
CA PHE A 781 27.23 20.86 -18.78
C PHE A 781 27.52 19.63 -17.92
N LEU A 782 28.80 19.40 -17.63
CA LEU A 782 29.30 18.21 -16.91
C LEU A 782 28.88 16.85 -17.52
N GLY A 783 28.56 16.83 -18.82
CA GLY A 783 28.15 15.62 -19.53
C GLY A 783 26.64 15.37 -19.56
N PHE A 784 25.83 16.25 -18.95
CA PHE A 784 24.39 16.08 -18.81
C PHE A 784 23.61 17.28 -19.37
N ASN A 785 22.37 17.04 -19.79
CA ASN A 785 21.49 18.04 -20.43
C ASN A 785 20.07 18.07 -19.84
N ASP A 786 19.88 17.44 -18.68
CA ASP A 786 18.63 17.30 -17.94
C ASP A 786 18.73 17.94 -16.54
N TRP A 787 19.62 18.91 -16.37
CA TRP A 787 19.71 19.70 -15.15
C TRP A 787 18.44 20.51 -14.93
N ARG A 788 18.14 20.75 -13.66
CA ARG A 788 17.01 21.56 -13.21
C ARG A 788 17.41 22.42 -12.03
N LEU A 789 16.68 23.52 -11.84
CA LEU A 789 16.70 24.26 -10.59
C LEU A 789 15.93 23.41 -9.56
N PRO A 790 16.53 23.04 -8.41
CA PRO A 790 15.88 22.17 -7.44
C PRO A 790 14.60 22.83 -6.92
N ASN A 791 13.57 22.03 -6.67
CA ASN A 791 12.45 22.52 -5.89
C ASN A 791 12.86 22.71 -4.42
N ALA A 792 12.00 23.32 -3.63
CA ALA A 792 12.31 23.66 -2.25
C ALA A 792 12.60 22.42 -1.38
N LYS A 793 11.95 21.28 -1.62
CA LYS A 793 12.16 20.06 -0.82
C LYS A 793 13.44 19.31 -1.21
N GLU A 794 13.83 19.35 -2.47
CA GLU A 794 15.10 18.77 -2.92
C GLU A 794 16.29 19.59 -2.46
N GLN A 795 16.25 20.92 -2.58
CA GLN A 795 17.34 21.76 -2.09
C GLN A 795 17.49 21.64 -0.56
N HIS A 796 16.39 21.38 0.16
CA HIS A 796 16.44 21.15 1.60
C HIS A 796 17.22 19.88 1.97
N THR A 797 17.27 18.86 1.11
CA THR A 797 17.98 17.62 1.44
C THR A 797 19.47 17.84 1.65
N ILE A 798 20.10 18.78 0.94
CA ILE A 798 21.54 19.06 1.03
C ILE A 798 21.91 20.04 2.16
N LEU A 799 20.95 20.56 2.93
CA LEU A 799 21.25 21.37 4.11
C LEU A 799 21.79 20.50 5.26
N ASP A 800 22.93 20.93 5.82
CA ASP A 800 23.54 20.32 7.01
C ASP A 800 23.35 21.23 8.22
N TYR A 801 22.35 20.88 9.03
CA TYR A 801 21.99 21.60 10.25
C TYR A 801 23.01 21.47 11.38
N THR A 802 24.02 20.60 11.25
CA THR A 802 25.11 20.46 12.23
C THR A 802 26.22 21.49 12.01
N ARG A 803 26.12 22.32 10.97
CA ARG A 803 27.16 23.27 10.57
C ARG A 803 26.61 24.67 10.32
N SER A 804 27.48 25.66 10.48
CA SER A 804 27.18 27.04 10.13
C SER A 804 28.47 27.83 9.89
N PRO A 805 28.39 28.99 9.21
CA PRO A 805 29.54 29.88 9.02
C PRO A 805 30.22 30.23 10.35
N ALA A 806 29.42 30.54 11.38
CA ALA A 806 29.91 30.93 12.70
C ALA A 806 30.68 29.82 13.45
N THR A 807 30.35 28.55 13.21
CA THR A 807 30.92 27.42 13.96
C THR A 807 32.01 26.67 13.20
N HIS A 808 31.92 26.64 11.87
CA HIS A 808 32.80 25.84 11.01
C HIS A 808 33.58 26.67 9.99
N GLY A 809 33.25 27.95 9.79
CA GLY A 809 33.82 28.77 8.72
C GLY A 809 33.42 28.30 7.32
N THR A 810 32.35 27.49 7.21
CA THR A 810 31.81 26.94 5.96
C THR A 810 30.30 27.17 5.91
N ALA A 811 29.72 27.08 4.71
CA ALA A 811 28.27 27.00 4.52
C ALA A 811 27.66 25.81 5.30
N ALA A 812 26.36 25.88 5.56
CA ALA A 812 25.54 24.83 6.17
C ALA A 812 25.20 23.71 5.15
N ILE A 813 26.24 23.07 4.62
CA ILE A 813 26.18 21.99 3.61
C ILE A 813 27.36 21.04 3.84
N ASP A 814 27.22 19.80 3.37
CA ASP A 814 28.31 18.83 3.40
C ASP A 814 29.57 19.35 2.67
N PRO A 815 30.79 19.18 3.24
CA PRO A 815 32.04 19.62 2.61
C PRO A 815 32.38 19.02 1.25
N VAL A 816 31.66 17.99 0.79
CA VAL A 816 31.77 17.51 -0.59
C VAL A 816 31.38 18.58 -1.59
N PHE A 817 30.49 19.51 -1.22
CA PHE A 817 30.07 20.61 -2.09
C PHE A 817 30.99 21.82 -1.95
N ASN A 818 31.24 22.49 -3.07
CA ASN A 818 31.90 23.78 -3.09
C ASN A 818 30.87 24.90 -3.04
N CYS A 819 31.09 25.88 -2.17
CA CYS A 819 30.25 27.07 -2.06
C CYS A 819 31.08 28.34 -2.27
N THR A 820 30.59 29.22 -3.12
CA THR A 820 31.19 30.54 -3.35
C THR A 820 31.05 31.40 -2.09
N SER A 821 32.14 32.01 -1.65
CA SER A 821 32.09 32.99 -0.55
C SER A 821 31.74 34.38 -1.09
N ILE A 822 30.89 35.09 -0.35
CA ILE A 822 30.42 36.42 -0.68
C ILE A 822 30.69 37.40 0.47
N ILE A 823 30.65 38.70 0.17
CA ILE A 823 30.61 39.75 1.18
C ILE A 823 29.14 40.06 1.47
N VAL A 824 28.72 39.89 2.72
CA VAL A 824 27.33 40.10 3.15
C VAL A 824 27.10 41.50 3.72
N GLU A 825 25.88 41.77 4.16
CA GLU A 825 25.36 43.09 4.49
C GLU A 825 26.14 43.80 5.62
N ASN A 826 26.79 43.03 6.51
CA ASN A 826 27.64 43.54 7.58
C ASN A 826 29.12 43.79 7.15
N GLY A 827 29.48 43.46 5.90
CA GLY A 827 30.82 43.60 5.33
C GLY A 827 31.78 42.42 5.58
N GLU A 828 31.31 41.33 6.18
CA GLU A 828 32.11 40.13 6.45
C GLU A 828 32.00 39.09 5.33
N ASN A 829 32.92 38.11 5.31
CA ASN A 829 32.83 36.96 4.42
C ASN A 829 31.79 35.97 4.96
N ASP A 830 30.88 35.53 4.10
CA ASP A 830 29.90 34.49 4.38
C ASP A 830 29.55 33.73 3.09
N PHE A 831 28.39 33.07 3.04
CA PHE A 831 27.91 32.25 1.94
C PHE A 831 26.51 32.69 1.46
N PRO A 832 26.18 32.44 0.19
CA PRO A 832 24.96 32.95 -0.43
C PRO A 832 23.69 32.19 0.01
N PHE A 833 22.56 32.74 -0.44
CA PHE A 833 21.28 32.03 -0.46
C PHE A 833 21.06 31.45 -1.85
N TYR A 834 20.29 30.37 -1.94
CA TYR A 834 20.10 29.66 -3.20
C TYR A 834 18.64 29.65 -3.59
N TRP A 835 18.37 30.04 -4.84
CA TRP A 835 17.04 29.93 -5.42
C TRP A 835 16.58 28.48 -5.52
N THR A 836 15.27 28.30 -5.38
CA THR A 836 14.56 27.08 -5.73
C THR A 836 13.60 27.37 -6.87
N SER A 837 13.10 26.34 -7.54
CA SER A 837 12.05 26.47 -8.56
C SER A 837 10.65 26.67 -7.99
N THR A 838 10.51 26.66 -6.66
CA THR A 838 9.24 26.76 -5.93
C THR A 838 8.87 28.21 -5.60
N ASN A 839 7.61 28.57 -5.82
CA ASN A 839 7.09 29.91 -5.57
C ASN A 839 6.57 30.06 -4.13
N HIS A 840 6.56 31.29 -3.62
CA HIS A 840 5.94 31.62 -2.33
C HIS A 840 4.75 32.56 -2.59
N ILE A 841 3.55 32.05 -2.36
CA ILE A 841 2.28 32.71 -2.73
C ILE A 841 1.67 33.36 -1.50
N THR A 842 1.18 34.59 -1.64
CA THR A 842 0.45 35.28 -0.57
C THR A 842 -1.04 34.98 -0.64
N TYR A 843 -1.78 35.16 0.47
CA TYR A 843 -3.23 34.85 0.60
C TYR A 843 -4.14 35.46 -0.47
N ASN A 844 -3.68 36.49 -1.19
CA ASN A 844 -4.41 37.15 -2.26
C ASN A 844 -4.01 36.64 -3.68
N GLY A 845 -3.27 35.54 -3.75
CA GLY A 845 -2.84 34.89 -5.00
C GLY A 845 -1.64 35.53 -5.68
N LYS A 846 -1.02 36.58 -5.10
CA LYS A 846 0.21 37.15 -5.68
C LYS A 846 1.39 36.20 -5.50
N SER A 847 2.10 35.97 -6.58
CA SER A 847 3.30 35.13 -6.66
C SER A 847 4.55 35.98 -6.90
N SER A 848 4.72 37.09 -6.19
CA SER A 848 5.85 38.00 -6.43
C SER A 848 7.19 37.50 -5.88
N SER A 849 7.17 36.42 -5.10
CA SER A 849 8.35 35.89 -4.41
C SER A 849 8.57 34.42 -4.73
N ALA A 850 9.83 33.99 -4.73
CA ALA A 850 10.23 32.59 -4.82
C ALA A 850 10.93 32.14 -3.55
N VAL A 851 10.96 30.84 -3.30
CA VAL A 851 11.56 30.25 -2.11
C VAL A 851 13.08 30.16 -2.28
N TYR A 852 13.82 30.45 -1.20
CA TYR A 852 15.26 30.20 -1.10
C TYR A 852 15.62 29.52 0.22
N HIS A 853 16.77 28.84 0.24
CA HIS A 853 17.43 28.41 1.47
C HIS A 853 18.70 29.21 1.75
N SER A 854 18.92 29.54 3.02
CA SER A 854 20.10 30.24 3.50
C SER A 854 21.19 29.26 3.89
N PHE A 855 22.21 29.08 3.05
CA PHE A 855 23.38 28.25 3.39
C PHE A 855 24.43 29.02 4.19
N GLY A 856 24.45 30.35 4.06
CA GLY A 856 25.14 31.27 4.95
C GLY A 856 24.25 31.77 6.09
N THR A 857 24.72 32.79 6.82
CA THR A 857 23.96 33.40 7.92
C THR A 857 22.70 34.11 7.41
N ALA A 858 21.56 33.86 8.05
CA ALA A 858 20.28 34.49 7.71
C ALA A 858 20.13 35.84 8.44
N PHE A 859 20.67 36.89 7.83
CA PHE A 859 20.75 38.22 8.41
C PHE A 859 19.41 38.98 8.45
N GLY A 860 19.27 39.82 9.47
CA GLY A 860 18.22 40.82 9.59
C GLY A 860 18.77 42.11 10.20
N TYR A 861 18.30 43.25 9.70
CA TYR A 861 18.62 44.58 10.19
C TYR A 861 17.75 44.89 11.41
N PHE A 862 18.25 44.46 12.56
CA PHE A 862 17.52 44.54 13.83
C PHE A 862 18.33 45.34 14.85
N GLY A 863 17.72 46.38 15.41
CA GLY A 863 18.40 47.25 16.39
C GLY A 863 19.55 48.07 15.78
N GLU A 864 19.40 48.56 14.55
CA GLU A 864 20.41 49.34 13.79
C GLU A 864 21.68 48.54 13.45
N GLN A 865 21.60 47.21 13.43
CA GLN A 865 22.70 46.30 13.12
C GLN A 865 22.23 45.09 12.31
N TRP A 866 23.09 44.60 11.42
CA TRP A 866 22.90 43.31 10.77
C TRP A 866 23.32 42.19 11.71
N ILE A 867 22.35 41.38 12.14
CA ILE A 867 22.57 40.24 13.03
C ILE A 867 21.89 38.99 12.48
N ASP A 868 22.32 37.82 12.94
CA ASP A 868 21.65 36.56 12.62
C ASP A 868 20.29 36.49 13.31
N VAL A 869 19.21 36.44 12.51
CA VAL A 869 17.83 36.42 13.01
C VAL A 869 17.15 35.07 12.85
N HIS A 870 17.60 34.23 11.91
CA HIS A 870 16.96 32.92 11.60
C HIS A 870 17.93 31.74 11.55
N GLY A 871 19.25 31.94 11.51
CA GLY A 871 20.25 30.88 11.42
C GLY A 871 20.52 30.37 10.00
N ALA A 872 21.75 29.91 9.77
CA ALA A 872 22.13 29.19 8.55
C ALA A 872 21.39 27.83 8.51
N GLY A 873 20.61 27.60 7.46
CA GLY A 873 19.61 26.54 7.34
C GLY A 873 18.16 27.04 7.29
N ALA A 874 17.93 28.36 7.44
CA ALA A 874 16.61 28.96 7.28
C ALA A 874 16.08 28.87 5.84
N GLN A 875 14.76 28.76 5.71
CA GLN A 875 14.03 28.81 4.44
C GLN A 875 13.09 30.00 4.47
N ARG A 876 13.18 30.85 3.44
CA ARG A 876 12.44 32.10 3.34
C ARG A 876 12.00 32.29 1.88
N SER A 877 11.72 33.54 1.51
CA SER A 877 11.34 33.92 0.17
C SER A 877 11.82 35.34 -0.13
N ASP A 878 12.32 35.57 -1.33
CA ASP A 878 12.75 36.87 -1.82
C ASP A 878 11.90 37.28 -3.04
N PRO A 879 11.77 38.58 -3.34
CA PRO A 879 11.19 39.05 -4.59
C PRO A 879 11.92 38.46 -5.80
N LYS A 880 11.17 38.06 -6.83
CA LYS A 880 11.75 37.42 -8.03
C LYS A 880 12.52 38.36 -8.94
N TYR A 881 12.28 39.67 -8.81
CA TYR A 881 12.89 40.72 -9.60
C TYR A 881 12.97 42.02 -8.79
N ASP A 882 13.85 42.93 -9.23
CA ASP A 882 13.96 44.27 -8.65
C ASP A 882 12.85 45.19 -9.19
N ASP A 883 11.94 45.56 -8.29
CA ASP A 883 10.85 46.50 -8.58
C ASP A 883 11.19 47.96 -8.21
N GLY A 884 12.43 48.22 -7.78
CA GLY A 884 12.91 49.52 -7.32
C GLY A 884 12.63 49.82 -5.85
N THR A 885 12.15 48.83 -5.08
CA THR A 885 11.98 48.95 -3.63
C THR A 885 13.33 48.99 -2.93
N ASP A 886 13.49 49.92 -1.98
CA ASP A 886 14.70 50.04 -1.17
C ASP A 886 14.66 49.04 -0.01
N TYR A 887 15.58 48.06 -0.05
CA TYR A 887 15.78 47.05 0.99
C TYR A 887 17.08 47.26 1.80
N SER A 888 17.63 48.48 1.82
CA SER A 888 18.87 48.79 2.56
C SER A 888 18.80 48.52 4.07
N GLU A 889 17.59 48.45 4.63
CA GLU A 889 17.30 48.09 6.02
C GLU A 889 16.52 46.76 6.13
N GLY A 890 16.56 45.94 5.07
CA GLY A 890 15.86 44.66 4.97
C GLY A 890 14.33 44.78 4.90
N HIS A 891 13.62 43.67 5.16
CA HIS A 891 12.17 43.58 5.04
C HIS A 891 11.50 42.85 6.22
N GLY A 892 10.33 43.34 6.62
CA GLY A 892 9.52 42.75 7.68
C GLY A 892 9.98 43.11 9.10
N PRO A 893 9.36 42.50 10.14
CA PRO A 893 9.56 42.92 11.54
C PRO A 893 10.98 42.78 12.08
N GLN A 894 11.79 41.89 11.49
CA GLN A 894 13.17 41.62 11.89
C GLN A 894 14.19 42.18 10.88
N GLY A 895 13.71 42.91 9.86
CA GLY A 895 14.55 43.53 8.82
C GLY A 895 15.31 42.49 7.98
N ASP A 896 14.69 41.39 7.60
CA ASP A 896 15.35 40.29 6.89
C ASP A 896 16.06 40.79 5.62
N SER A 897 17.29 40.33 5.39
CA SER A 897 18.05 40.69 4.20
C SER A 897 17.32 40.25 2.92
N ILE A 898 17.15 41.16 1.97
CA ILE A 898 16.62 40.89 0.64
C ILE A 898 17.75 41.07 -0.37
N ARG A 899 18.03 40.03 -1.15
CA ARG A 899 19.14 40.06 -2.12
C ARG A 899 18.65 40.16 -3.55
N ILE A 900 17.48 39.58 -3.88
CA ILE A 900 16.92 39.46 -5.24
C ILE A 900 17.81 38.60 -6.16
N ASP A 901 19.10 38.92 -6.24
CA ASP A 901 20.11 38.14 -6.93
C ASP A 901 20.66 37.03 -6.01
N ASN A 902 19.92 35.93 -5.92
CA ASN A 902 20.36 34.72 -5.20
C ASN A 902 21.11 33.76 -6.13
N PHE A 903 21.91 32.86 -5.55
CA PHE A 903 22.71 31.89 -6.30
C PHE A 903 21.86 30.69 -6.73
N ALA A 904 22.39 29.83 -7.60
CA ALA A 904 21.74 28.59 -8.00
C ALA A 904 22.70 27.40 -7.89
N ARG A 905 22.14 26.21 -7.67
CA ARG A 905 22.84 24.93 -7.76
C ARG A 905 21.99 23.98 -8.59
N LEU A 906 22.61 23.30 -9.54
CA LEU A 906 21.91 22.37 -10.42
C LEU A 906 21.70 21.03 -9.72
N VAL A 907 20.51 20.46 -9.93
CA VAL A 907 20.18 19.07 -9.56
C VAL A 907 19.69 18.35 -10.80
N ARG A 908 19.80 17.04 -10.82
CA ARG A 908 19.12 16.13 -11.74
C ARG A 908 18.71 14.88 -10.99
N THR A 909 17.82 14.09 -11.58
CA THR A 909 17.57 12.74 -11.08
C THR A 909 18.71 11.84 -11.55
N SER A 910 19.37 11.16 -10.64
CA SER A 910 20.29 10.09 -11.01
C SER A 910 19.44 8.90 -11.45
N LEU A 911 19.34 8.66 -12.75
CA LEU A 911 19.14 7.29 -13.22
C LEU A 911 20.33 6.49 -12.70
N ALA A 912 20.21 5.18 -12.53
CA ALA A 912 21.27 4.31 -12.00
C ALA A 912 22.57 4.26 -12.86
N SER A 913 22.84 5.25 -13.73
CA SER A 913 23.92 5.30 -14.70
C SER A 913 25.14 6.12 -14.26
N ASP A 914 25.93 5.62 -13.31
CA ASP A 914 27.34 6.03 -13.12
C ASP A 914 28.22 4.86 -13.60
N ASP A 915 28.85 4.96 -14.77
CA ASP A 915 29.94 4.07 -15.27
C ASP A 915 31.20 4.91 -15.49
N SER A 916 31.99 5.09 -14.44
CA SER A 916 33.23 5.89 -14.49
C SER A 916 34.35 5.22 -15.29
N VAL A 917 34.28 3.89 -15.49
CA VAL A 917 35.28 3.14 -16.27
C VAL A 917 35.04 3.29 -17.78
N GLY A 918 33.79 3.55 -18.18
CA GLY A 918 33.39 3.80 -19.56
C GLY A 918 33.43 2.55 -20.43
N ASP A 919 33.21 1.37 -19.85
CA ASP A 919 33.18 0.08 -20.55
C ASP A 919 31.75 -0.53 -20.63
N GLY A 920 30.75 0.20 -20.14
CA GLY A 920 29.33 -0.14 -20.16
C GLY A 920 28.76 -0.65 -18.83
N ILE A 921 29.58 -1.10 -17.88
CA ILE A 921 29.11 -1.63 -16.59
C ILE A 921 29.04 -0.51 -15.56
N LEU A 922 28.01 -0.50 -14.72
CA LEU A 922 27.85 0.54 -13.69
C LEU A 922 28.85 0.38 -12.54
N ASP A 923 29.32 1.49 -12.01
CA ASP A 923 30.15 1.59 -10.81
C ASP A 923 29.46 0.97 -9.61
N ALA A 924 28.14 1.18 -9.47
CA ALA A 924 27.34 0.55 -8.41
C ALA A 924 27.35 -0.98 -8.51
N TRP A 925 27.20 -1.52 -9.73
CA TRP A 925 27.27 -2.96 -9.97
C TRP A 925 28.67 -3.51 -9.68
N ARG A 926 29.73 -2.81 -10.11
CA ARG A 926 31.11 -3.19 -9.76
C ARG A 926 31.37 -3.17 -8.28
N ARG A 927 30.92 -2.12 -7.60
CA ARG A 927 31.06 -1.96 -6.15
C ARG A 927 30.37 -3.08 -5.41
N LYS A 928 29.16 -3.46 -5.84
CA LYS A 928 28.38 -4.55 -5.27
C LYS A 928 29.15 -5.87 -5.26
N TYR A 929 29.73 -6.25 -6.41
CA TYR A 929 30.32 -7.60 -6.56
C TYR A 929 31.83 -7.67 -6.30
N PHE A 930 32.57 -6.57 -6.47
CA PHE A 930 34.03 -6.54 -6.35
C PHE A 930 34.55 -5.59 -5.27
N GLY A 931 33.67 -4.84 -4.59
CA GLY A 931 34.02 -3.86 -3.56
C GLY A 931 34.63 -2.57 -4.11
N GLY A 932 35.10 -1.70 -3.21
CA GLY A 932 35.71 -0.41 -3.57
C GLY A 932 34.69 0.67 -3.95
N THR A 933 35.08 1.65 -4.77
CA THR A 933 34.18 2.71 -5.25
C THR A 933 33.40 2.29 -6.50
N GLY A 934 33.86 1.26 -7.22
CA GLY A 934 33.36 0.88 -8.54
C GLY A 934 33.91 1.73 -9.68
N THR A 935 34.56 2.86 -9.38
CA THR A 935 35.01 3.85 -10.38
C THR A 935 36.30 3.46 -11.13
N THR A 936 36.88 2.31 -10.80
CA THR A 936 38.07 1.75 -11.44
C THR A 936 37.91 0.24 -11.59
N THR A 937 38.75 -0.39 -12.42
CA THR A 937 38.68 -1.84 -12.66
C THR A 937 40.02 -2.55 -12.54
N ASN A 938 39.99 -3.87 -12.34
CA ASN A 938 41.13 -4.79 -12.25
C ASN A 938 40.87 -6.10 -13.02
N ASP A 939 41.79 -7.08 -12.91
CA ASP A 939 41.71 -8.36 -13.63
C ASP A 939 40.48 -9.23 -13.28
N GLN A 940 39.76 -8.92 -12.20
CA GLN A 940 38.51 -9.59 -11.81
C GLN A 940 37.26 -8.77 -12.16
N SER A 941 37.32 -7.44 -12.08
CA SER A 941 36.14 -6.57 -12.25
C SER A 941 36.01 -5.94 -13.65
N ALA A 942 36.93 -6.23 -14.57
CA ALA A 942 36.89 -5.71 -15.95
C ALA A 942 35.71 -6.31 -16.71
N ALA A 943 35.11 -5.55 -17.64
CA ALA A 943 33.97 -6.02 -18.42
C ALA A 943 34.21 -7.36 -19.18
N ALA A 944 35.46 -7.62 -19.55
CA ALA A 944 35.89 -8.85 -20.21
C ALA A 944 36.37 -9.97 -19.27
N ALA A 945 36.40 -9.75 -17.96
CA ALA A 945 36.79 -10.75 -16.98
C ALA A 945 35.64 -11.73 -16.71
N ASP A 946 36.00 -12.95 -16.31
CA ASP A 946 35.09 -14.05 -15.94
C ASP A 946 35.63 -14.63 -14.61
N PRO A 947 35.29 -14.00 -13.47
CA PRO A 947 35.93 -14.32 -12.20
C PRO A 947 35.39 -15.60 -11.55
N ASP A 948 34.16 -16.00 -11.86
CA ASP A 948 33.56 -17.26 -11.39
C ASP A 948 33.86 -18.46 -12.32
N GLY A 949 34.34 -18.20 -13.54
CA GLY A 949 34.76 -19.21 -14.50
C GLY A 949 33.59 -19.91 -15.18
N ASN A 950 32.40 -19.30 -15.20
CA ASN A 950 31.20 -19.87 -15.78
C ASN A 950 31.16 -19.73 -17.33
N GLY A 951 32.11 -18.98 -17.90
CA GLY A 951 32.25 -18.74 -19.34
C GLY A 951 31.53 -17.49 -19.84
N GLN A 952 30.88 -16.72 -18.96
CA GLN A 952 30.30 -15.41 -19.24
C GLN A 952 31.22 -14.32 -18.69
N THR A 953 31.40 -13.26 -19.47
CA THR A 953 32.15 -12.10 -18.99
C THR A 953 31.28 -11.25 -18.08
N ASN A 954 31.89 -10.44 -17.21
CA ASN A 954 31.18 -9.46 -16.38
C ASN A 954 30.22 -8.57 -17.17
N TRP A 955 30.53 -8.23 -18.42
CA TRP A 955 29.62 -7.52 -19.32
C TRP A 955 28.35 -8.31 -19.63
N GLN A 956 28.48 -9.59 -19.91
CA GLN A 956 27.36 -10.48 -20.18
C GLN A 956 26.53 -10.68 -18.92
N GLU A 957 27.19 -10.87 -17.77
CA GLU A 957 26.57 -10.97 -16.45
C GLU A 957 25.81 -9.68 -16.07
N TYR A 958 26.40 -8.52 -16.36
CA TYR A 958 25.78 -7.21 -16.14
C TYR A 958 24.53 -7.00 -17.01
N LEU A 959 24.58 -7.39 -18.29
CA LEU A 959 23.41 -7.34 -19.17
C LEU A 959 22.32 -8.32 -18.71
N ALA A 960 22.72 -9.53 -18.33
CA ALA A 960 21.86 -10.61 -17.88
C ALA A 960 21.32 -10.47 -16.45
N MET A 961 21.83 -9.49 -15.69
CA MET A 961 21.52 -9.27 -14.26
C MET A 961 21.88 -10.46 -13.36
N THR A 962 22.97 -11.17 -13.68
CA THR A 962 23.46 -12.33 -12.93
C THR A 962 24.67 -11.95 -12.04
N ASP A 963 25.03 -12.84 -11.10
CA ASP A 963 26.10 -12.61 -10.13
C ASP A 963 27.44 -13.10 -10.70
N PRO A 964 28.37 -12.18 -11.02
CA PRO A 964 29.65 -12.55 -11.64
C PRO A 964 30.59 -13.33 -10.71
N THR A 965 30.23 -13.51 -9.43
CA THR A 965 31.02 -14.23 -8.43
C THR A 965 30.46 -15.61 -8.09
N ASP A 966 29.27 -15.96 -8.59
CA ASP A 966 28.64 -17.26 -8.39
C ASP A 966 28.43 -18.00 -9.72
N PRO A 967 29.16 -19.10 -9.98
CA PRO A 967 29.04 -19.84 -11.23
C PRO A 967 27.68 -20.53 -11.45
N ASN A 968 26.79 -20.51 -10.47
CA ASN A 968 25.42 -21.02 -10.62
C ASN A 968 24.41 -19.93 -11.02
N SER A 969 24.78 -18.66 -10.91
CA SER A 969 23.96 -17.51 -11.28
C SER A 969 24.01 -17.32 -12.79
N THR A 970 23.00 -17.85 -13.50
CA THR A 970 22.96 -17.82 -14.97
C THR A 970 21.60 -17.38 -15.46
N PHE A 971 21.56 -16.70 -16.61
CA PHE A 971 20.31 -16.30 -17.24
C PHE A 971 19.55 -17.55 -17.69
N ARG A 972 18.32 -17.71 -17.19
CA ARG A 972 17.48 -18.88 -17.46
C ARG A 972 16.15 -18.44 -18.05
N ALA A 973 15.87 -18.98 -19.23
CA ALA A 973 14.57 -18.86 -19.87
C ALA A 973 13.89 -20.23 -19.93
N GLU A 974 12.65 -20.28 -19.46
CA GLU A 974 11.79 -21.45 -19.52
C GLU A 974 11.04 -21.47 -20.85
N LEU A 975 11.23 -22.55 -21.61
CA LEU A 975 10.53 -22.80 -22.86
C LEU A 975 9.26 -23.60 -22.61
N SER A 976 8.12 -23.11 -23.10
CA SER A 976 6.88 -23.88 -23.20
C SER A 976 6.30 -23.83 -24.63
N GLY A 977 5.67 -24.90 -25.10
CA GLY A 977 5.05 -24.93 -26.43
C GLY A 977 4.80 -26.32 -27.00
N ASP A 978 4.08 -26.38 -28.12
CA ASP A 978 3.60 -27.62 -28.75
C ASP A 978 4.05 -27.82 -30.21
N GLY A 979 4.93 -26.94 -30.69
CA GLY A 979 5.43 -26.95 -32.08
C GLY A 979 4.58 -26.18 -33.08
N SER A 980 3.43 -25.64 -32.67
CA SER A 980 2.69 -24.61 -33.40
C SER A 980 2.80 -23.22 -32.75
N TYR A 981 3.26 -23.18 -31.50
CA TYR A 981 3.51 -21.98 -30.70
C TYR A 981 4.63 -22.28 -29.70
N TYR A 982 5.49 -21.29 -29.45
CA TYR A 982 6.48 -21.33 -28.37
C TYR A 982 6.43 -20.04 -27.55
N SER A 983 6.59 -20.16 -26.23
CA SER A 983 6.83 -19.05 -25.32
C SER A 983 8.09 -19.26 -24.49
N PHE A 984 8.75 -18.16 -24.17
CA PHE A 984 9.99 -18.09 -23.42
C PHE A 984 9.77 -17.15 -22.24
N THR A 985 9.77 -17.71 -21.03
CA THR A 985 9.52 -16.97 -19.79
C THR A 985 10.81 -16.82 -19.00
N PHE A 986 11.15 -15.62 -18.57
CA PHE A 986 12.37 -15.36 -17.81
C PHE A 986 12.20 -14.13 -16.89
N PRO A 987 12.95 -14.03 -15.78
CA PRO A 987 13.03 -12.80 -14.99
C PRO A 987 13.59 -11.67 -15.85
N SER A 988 12.99 -10.49 -15.74
CA SER A 988 13.33 -9.30 -16.53
C SER A 988 13.44 -8.08 -15.66
N SER A 989 14.32 -7.15 -16.04
CA SER A 989 14.37 -5.79 -15.50
C SER A 989 13.84 -4.78 -16.51
N SER A 990 13.14 -3.75 -16.02
CA SER A 990 12.71 -2.58 -16.80
C SER A 990 13.89 -1.77 -17.33
N GLU A 991 15.09 -1.95 -16.76
CA GLU A 991 16.34 -1.36 -17.24
C GLU A 991 16.95 -2.11 -18.44
N ARG A 992 16.23 -3.08 -19.02
CA ARG A 992 16.72 -3.91 -20.13
C ARG A 992 15.66 -4.05 -21.22
N VAL A 993 16.11 -4.27 -22.44
CA VAL A 993 15.26 -4.65 -23.57
C VAL A 993 15.61 -6.06 -24.07
N TYR A 994 14.60 -6.77 -24.53
CA TYR A 994 14.70 -8.17 -24.92
C TYR A 994 14.27 -8.39 -26.37
N THR A 995 15.03 -9.20 -27.09
CA THR A 995 14.70 -9.61 -28.47
C THR A 995 14.72 -11.12 -28.57
N LEU A 996 13.64 -11.70 -29.12
CA LEU A 996 13.59 -13.12 -29.44
C LEU A 996 14.14 -13.36 -30.85
N TRP A 997 15.13 -14.24 -30.94
CA TRP A 997 15.68 -14.70 -32.20
C TRP A 997 15.43 -16.19 -32.38
N ARG A 998 15.29 -16.61 -33.63
CA ARG A 998 15.16 -18.00 -34.05
C ARG A 998 16.13 -18.36 -35.17
N SER A 999 16.53 -19.62 -35.25
CA SER A 999 17.35 -20.15 -36.35
C SER A 999 17.13 -21.64 -36.57
N ALA A 1000 17.37 -22.13 -37.79
CA ALA A 1000 17.41 -23.56 -38.10
C ALA A 1000 18.78 -24.20 -37.80
N ASP A 1001 19.84 -23.40 -37.59
CA ASP A 1001 21.17 -23.87 -37.21
C ASP A 1001 21.91 -22.85 -36.33
N LEU A 1002 23.01 -23.26 -35.68
CA LEU A 1002 23.74 -22.41 -34.73
C LEU A 1002 24.76 -21.45 -35.37
N SER A 1003 24.80 -21.31 -36.70
CA SER A 1003 25.76 -20.41 -37.36
C SER A 1003 25.37 -18.93 -37.16
N GLU A 1004 26.36 -18.05 -37.04
CA GLU A 1004 26.14 -16.65 -36.63
C GLU A 1004 25.23 -15.86 -37.61
N GLY A 1005 25.24 -16.21 -38.90
CA GLY A 1005 24.44 -15.55 -39.94
C GLY A 1005 23.07 -16.16 -40.22
N SER A 1006 22.64 -17.21 -39.51
CA SER A 1006 21.37 -17.91 -39.77
C SER A 1006 20.20 -17.44 -38.90
N TRP A 1007 20.48 -16.60 -37.89
CA TRP A 1007 19.48 -16.11 -36.95
C TRP A 1007 18.58 -15.02 -37.53
N GLN A 1008 17.30 -15.11 -37.23
CA GLN A 1008 16.26 -14.16 -37.63
C GLN A 1008 15.50 -13.70 -36.39
N GLN A 1009 15.18 -12.41 -36.31
CA GLN A 1009 14.30 -11.88 -35.27
C GLN A 1009 12.89 -12.45 -35.44
N VAL A 1010 12.20 -12.68 -34.34
CA VAL A 1010 10.78 -13.03 -34.34
C VAL A 1010 9.98 -11.73 -34.43
N ASP A 1011 9.14 -11.61 -35.46
CA ASP A 1011 8.34 -10.41 -35.70
C ASP A 1011 7.48 -10.06 -34.48
N GLY A 1012 7.54 -8.79 -34.05
CA GLY A 1012 6.82 -8.30 -32.87
C GLY A 1012 7.48 -8.66 -31.52
N GLN A 1013 8.67 -9.25 -31.52
CA GLN A 1013 9.44 -9.62 -30.32
C GLN A 1013 10.84 -9.00 -30.34
N VAL A 1014 10.92 -7.71 -30.68
CA VAL A 1014 12.20 -6.99 -30.88
C VAL A 1014 12.24 -5.77 -29.97
N ASN A 1015 13.32 -5.64 -29.21
CA ASN A 1015 13.59 -4.55 -28.26
C ASN A 1015 12.41 -4.26 -27.32
N LEU A 1016 11.78 -5.29 -26.77
CA LEU A 1016 10.69 -5.14 -25.81
C LEU A 1016 11.26 -4.81 -24.43
N ALA A 1017 10.78 -3.73 -23.80
CA ALA A 1017 11.20 -3.35 -22.45
C ALA A 1017 10.78 -4.40 -21.42
N GLY A 1018 11.65 -4.68 -20.45
CA GLY A 1018 11.30 -5.54 -19.31
C GLY A 1018 10.39 -4.85 -18.30
N SER A 1019 10.01 -5.58 -17.25
CA SER A 1019 8.95 -5.16 -16.33
C SER A 1019 9.31 -5.28 -14.85
N ASP A 1020 10.60 -5.44 -14.50
CA ASP A 1020 11.07 -5.74 -13.13
C ASP A 1020 10.37 -6.97 -12.48
N GLY A 1021 9.89 -7.88 -13.33
CA GLY A 1021 9.23 -9.14 -13.01
C GLY A 1021 9.46 -10.15 -14.13
N TYR A 1022 8.59 -11.14 -14.32
CA TYR A 1022 8.74 -12.09 -15.42
C TYR A 1022 8.25 -11.52 -16.76
N HIS A 1023 9.06 -11.66 -17.80
CA HIS A 1023 8.71 -11.31 -19.17
C HIS A 1023 8.48 -12.57 -20.01
N VAL A 1024 7.56 -12.50 -20.97
CA VAL A 1024 7.24 -13.61 -21.87
C VAL A 1024 7.44 -13.18 -23.32
N LEU A 1025 8.39 -13.81 -24.00
CA LEU A 1025 8.54 -13.67 -25.44
C LEU A 1025 7.89 -14.83 -26.17
N THR A 1026 7.27 -14.59 -27.33
CA THR A 1026 6.45 -15.60 -28.03
C THR A 1026 6.80 -15.73 -29.50
N ASP A 1027 6.89 -16.96 -30.01
CA ASP A 1027 6.91 -17.24 -31.45
C ASP A 1027 5.57 -17.88 -31.83
N PRO A 1028 4.60 -17.09 -32.34
CA PRO A 1028 3.26 -17.58 -32.68
C PRO A 1028 3.20 -18.31 -34.01
N SER A 1029 4.32 -18.41 -34.75
CA SER A 1029 4.37 -19.08 -36.06
C SER A 1029 5.77 -19.64 -36.33
N PRO A 1030 6.20 -20.66 -35.57
CA PRO A 1030 7.48 -21.32 -35.78
C PRO A 1030 7.49 -21.98 -37.17
N THR A 1031 8.48 -21.63 -38.00
CA THR A 1031 8.56 -22.08 -39.39
C THR A 1031 9.07 -23.51 -39.53
N ASP A 1032 9.77 -24.03 -38.52
CA ASP A 1032 10.40 -25.35 -38.52
C ASP A 1032 10.00 -26.16 -37.28
N LYS A 1033 9.80 -27.48 -37.46
CA LYS A 1033 9.46 -28.40 -36.36
C LYS A 1033 10.61 -28.64 -35.37
N GLN A 1034 11.82 -28.23 -35.73
CA GLN A 1034 13.02 -28.24 -34.90
C GLN A 1034 13.84 -27.00 -35.26
N GLY A 1035 14.18 -26.20 -34.25
CA GLY A 1035 14.93 -24.95 -34.40
C GLY A 1035 15.59 -24.55 -33.09
N PHE A 1036 16.47 -23.57 -33.16
CA PHE A 1036 17.17 -22.95 -32.03
C PHE A 1036 16.57 -21.58 -31.77
N TYR A 1037 16.46 -21.22 -30.50
CA TYR A 1037 16.04 -19.90 -30.06
C TYR A 1037 17.11 -19.29 -29.17
N ARG A 1038 17.21 -17.96 -29.18
CA ARG A 1038 18.00 -17.20 -28.21
C ARG A 1038 17.21 -15.96 -27.81
N VAL A 1039 17.28 -15.64 -26.53
CA VAL A 1039 16.85 -14.35 -25.99
C VAL A 1039 18.08 -13.47 -25.96
N GLU A 1040 18.06 -12.39 -26.71
CA GLU A 1040 19.06 -11.33 -26.60
C GLU A 1040 18.60 -10.35 -25.53
N VAL A 1041 19.52 -10.00 -24.62
CA VAL A 1041 19.32 -8.99 -23.57
C VAL A 1041 20.24 -7.82 -23.89
N ALA A 1042 19.69 -6.61 -23.93
CA ALA A 1042 20.44 -5.39 -24.18
C ALA A 1042 20.00 -4.27 -23.24
N LEU A 1043 20.82 -3.22 -23.13
CA LEU A 1043 20.39 -1.95 -22.55
C LEU A 1043 19.42 -1.25 -23.53
N PRO A 1044 18.44 -0.47 -23.04
CA PRO A 1044 17.48 0.27 -23.85
C PRO A 1044 18.09 1.23 -24.88
#